data_AF-A0A7C1V2K2-F1
#
_entry.id   AF-A0A7C1V2K2-F1
#
_cell.length_a   1.000
_cell.length_b   1.000
_cell.length_c   1.000
_cell.angle_alpha   90.00
_cell.angle_beta   90.00
_cell.angle_gamma   90.00
#
_symmetry.space_group_name_H-M   'P 1'
#
loop_
_entity.id
_entity.type
_entity.pdbx_description
1 polymer ?
#
loop_
_entity_poly.entity_id
_entity_poly.type
_entity_poly.pdbx_seq_one_letter_code
_entity_poly.pdbx_strand_id
1 'polypeptide(L)'
;MQIPTSLNLRQILEGMPLAFDPAAAGELTATIQFDVTGPEPGVYHLRIVDGECTFHEGAAASPSLTISTPSDVWLKISRGELSGQEAMMQGLYNATGDISLLLKMDSLFKPAGEVSYEAPAGQRPAGPIPLSGMTWMAVAFFPWMIFWITFDIPGVSRWISVGAPLLLSALIVGYRLAFGRGNKDNHEGLPLRLPPTWMEAGGLGFFALAGILTLTGDTGFNVWGSVVSSVVMGVLWLGTLLFADSPLSAEYSKWGYVKALWRNSMFIYPNAAISLMWGWQFIVAALVGAAAILLPDLRAVFTVVRYLLLVPAFIFTSVYQKHATQLRIADYERTIDTLRFWAGMGLSAASGLLLAATMPNFDVGLLGWLALVPLLMTITTAPVARHYLLALPFGLIWSTAVHSWYPDILPPALGCLLIVAVGAFYAGLIQLGAWLQTRLRGAPRLLALPVAWAAVEFVKFVAPVVRDWWFVLLAKSQWRFPPALQVLSLTGFPGLSFLLMLANVALTALLLRALRERKVEWAGVAALVIVAVVIGWGALSIPTPPADTITIAALTDLANQDPAIGMGGEGSGASYVATTPEMSQAIFDVDAALTRQVAGQRSAFVVWPENEFAQVTDAGMMAQLGALAAETNAYIVADVVSTASGRPVADFAAADDLYDTAILYGPDGNEIGRRPKINITSGEADHGFIPGPRTYPVFDTPHGAVGIGVCWDRHRLFITRELARSGAQIVLMPADDDFGANPWFPSYHASDVVFRAVENRVAFATGTTSGLSVVVDPYGRIVAEGSINERGVIAGEVFTVPGQTLYTRRGDWFGWVMVVALAVLAGVTDVPEIR
;
A
#
# COMPACT_ATOMS: atom_id res chain seq x y z
N MET A 1 44.33 0.11 21.21
CA MET A 1 43.99 1.14 20.21
C MET A 1 44.15 2.52 20.86
N GLN A 2 44.84 3.49 20.26
CA GLN A 2 44.83 4.88 20.80
C GLN A 2 43.42 5.48 20.63
N ILE A 3 42.97 6.30 21.59
CA ILE A 3 41.72 7.08 21.45
C ILE A 3 41.85 7.90 20.16
N PRO A 4 40.91 7.79 19.19
CA PRO A 4 40.92 8.65 18.02
C PRO A 4 40.97 10.11 18.46
N THR A 5 41.90 10.91 17.93
CA THR A 5 42.01 12.35 18.20
C THR A 5 40.74 13.12 17.79
N SER A 6 39.81 12.47 17.09
CA SER A 6 38.52 12.97 16.62
C SER A 6 37.36 12.85 17.62
N LEU A 7 37.47 12.16 18.77
CA LEU A 7 36.35 12.04 19.72
C LEU A 7 36.15 13.31 20.55
N ASN A 8 34.89 13.72 20.72
CA ASN A 8 34.49 14.81 21.62
C ASN A 8 34.38 14.30 23.07
N LEU A 9 34.29 15.21 24.05
CA LEU A 9 34.32 14.84 25.47
C LEU A 9 33.15 13.92 25.85
N ARG A 10 31.94 14.23 25.36
CA ARG A 10 30.75 13.39 25.59
C ARG A 10 31.00 11.95 25.16
N GLN A 11 31.54 11.74 23.95
CA GLN A 11 31.86 10.41 23.43
C GLN A 11 32.95 9.70 24.24
N ILE A 12 33.92 10.44 24.78
CA ILE A 12 34.93 9.88 25.68
C ILE A 12 34.28 9.40 26.99
N LEU A 13 33.46 10.24 27.63
CA LEU A 13 32.75 9.89 28.87
C LEU A 13 31.78 8.72 28.65
N GLU A 14 31.06 8.71 27.53
CA GLU A 14 30.18 7.61 27.12
C GLU A 14 30.96 6.31 26.84
N GLY A 15 32.22 6.43 26.42
CA GLY A 15 33.15 5.32 26.22
C GLY A 15 33.82 4.81 27.50
N MET A 16 33.81 5.57 28.61
CA MET A 16 34.45 5.16 29.87
C MET A 16 33.96 3.81 30.42
N PRO A 17 32.65 3.46 30.37
CA PRO A 17 32.17 2.12 30.70
C PRO A 17 32.91 0.97 30.01
N LEU A 18 33.50 1.21 28.83
CA LEU A 18 34.28 0.21 28.08
C LEU A 18 35.66 -0.03 28.69
N ALA A 19 36.23 1.02 29.26
CA ALA A 19 37.51 0.97 29.95
C ALA A 19 37.39 0.43 31.37
N PHE A 20 36.17 0.32 31.90
CA PHE A 20 35.95 -0.10 33.28
C PHE A 20 36.52 -1.50 33.56
N ASP A 21 37.24 -1.66 34.66
CA ASP A 21 37.75 -2.93 35.15
C ASP A 21 36.91 -3.43 36.34
N PRO A 22 35.99 -4.41 36.12
CA PRO A 22 35.18 -4.97 37.18
C PRO A 22 36.01 -5.62 38.29
N ALA A 23 37.18 -6.19 37.97
CA ALA A 23 38.04 -6.84 38.95
C ALA A 23 38.69 -5.83 39.90
N ALA A 24 39.04 -4.64 39.40
CA ALA A 24 39.57 -3.55 40.21
C ALA A 24 38.48 -2.87 41.06
N ALA A 25 37.23 -2.87 40.58
CA ALA A 25 36.10 -2.26 41.28
C ALA A 25 35.60 -3.09 42.47
N GLY A 26 35.62 -4.43 42.39
CA GLY A 26 35.08 -5.28 43.45
C GLY A 26 33.60 -5.01 43.72
N GLU A 27 33.23 -4.80 44.99
CA GLU A 27 31.85 -4.48 45.41
C GLU A 27 31.52 -2.96 45.39
N LEU A 28 32.32 -2.16 44.69
CA LEU A 28 32.14 -0.70 44.64
C LEU A 28 30.78 -0.33 44.04
N THR A 29 30.01 0.47 44.79
CA THR A 29 28.79 1.13 44.32
C THR A 29 28.99 2.63 44.42
N ALA A 30 29.04 3.32 43.29
CA ALA A 30 29.33 4.76 43.25
C ALA A 30 28.73 5.45 42.02
N THR A 31 28.43 6.75 42.15
CA THR A 31 28.03 7.60 41.03
C THR A 31 29.03 8.75 40.86
N ILE A 32 29.68 8.83 39.71
CA ILE A 32 30.69 9.85 39.38
C ILE A 32 30.06 10.84 38.39
N GLN A 33 29.84 12.08 38.81
CA GLN A 33 29.30 13.15 37.98
C GLN A 33 30.42 14.02 37.40
N PHE A 34 30.22 14.49 36.18
CA PHE A 34 31.07 15.42 35.45
C PHE A 34 30.27 16.68 35.12
N ASP A 35 30.69 17.81 35.69
CA ASP A 35 30.17 19.15 35.39
C ASP A 35 31.16 19.84 34.45
N VAL A 36 30.89 19.76 33.15
CA VAL A 36 31.81 20.18 32.11
C VAL A 36 31.52 21.60 31.67
N THR A 37 32.55 22.44 31.64
CA THR A 37 32.50 23.82 31.10
C THR A 37 33.41 23.98 29.88
N GLY A 38 33.43 25.16 29.27
CA GLY A 38 34.32 25.45 28.13
C GLY A 38 33.67 25.18 26.76
N PRO A 39 34.46 24.79 25.73
CA PRO A 39 33.98 24.64 24.35
C PRO A 39 32.92 23.55 24.13
N GLU A 40 32.92 22.49 24.95
CA GLU A 40 31.95 21.39 24.87
C GLU A 40 31.24 21.20 26.24
N PRO A 41 30.40 22.16 26.68
CA PRO A 41 29.79 22.13 28.00
C PRO A 41 28.71 21.05 28.12
N GLY A 42 28.53 20.50 29.32
CA GLY A 42 27.49 19.50 29.58
C GLY A 42 27.60 18.90 30.98
N VAL A 43 26.55 18.22 31.42
CA VAL A 43 26.52 17.50 32.70
C VAL A 43 26.27 16.03 32.41
N TYR A 44 27.10 15.16 32.96
CA TYR A 44 27.08 13.72 32.70
C TYR A 44 27.36 12.95 34.00
N HIS A 45 26.95 11.68 34.09
CA HIS A 45 27.37 10.84 35.19
C HIS A 45 27.59 9.38 34.79
N LEU A 46 28.56 8.75 35.45
CA LEU A 46 28.82 7.32 35.42
C LEU A 46 28.23 6.69 36.68
N ARG A 47 27.49 5.60 36.52
CA ARG A 47 26.94 4.82 37.63
C ARG A 47 27.58 3.44 37.63
N ILE A 48 28.25 3.13 38.75
CA ILE A 48 28.91 1.85 39.02
C ILE A 48 28.09 1.10 40.07
N VAL A 49 27.59 -0.09 39.74
CA VAL A 49 26.83 -0.97 40.63
C VAL A 49 27.10 -2.42 40.21
N ASP A 50 27.36 -3.32 41.17
CA ASP A 50 27.51 -4.77 40.94
C ASP A 50 28.53 -5.13 39.84
N GLY A 51 29.65 -4.41 39.78
CA GLY A 51 30.69 -4.65 38.77
C GLY A 51 30.32 -4.21 37.34
N GLU A 52 29.21 -3.49 37.16
CA GLU A 52 28.86 -2.84 35.89
C GLU A 52 29.00 -1.32 36.01
N CYS A 53 29.54 -0.68 34.97
CA CYS A 53 29.61 0.77 34.82
C CYS A 53 28.69 1.19 33.66
N THR A 54 27.88 2.24 33.88
CA THR A 54 26.94 2.76 32.87
C THR A 54 27.05 4.27 32.77
N PHE A 55 26.92 4.80 31.55
CA PHE A 55 26.91 6.24 31.28
C PHE A 55 25.49 6.79 31.20
N HIS A 56 25.30 8.00 31.72
CA HIS A 56 24.04 8.72 31.72
C HIS A 56 24.27 10.21 31.49
N GLU A 57 23.33 10.86 30.82
CA GLU A 57 23.32 12.31 30.65
C GLU A 57 22.53 13.01 31.76
N GLY A 58 22.91 14.23 32.06
CA GLY A 58 22.31 15.05 33.11
C GLY A 58 22.92 14.81 34.50
N ALA A 59 22.48 15.63 35.45
CA ALA A 59 22.92 15.56 36.83
C ALA A 59 22.42 14.28 37.50
N ALA A 60 23.27 13.65 38.31
CA ALA A 60 22.87 12.56 39.16
C ALA A 60 22.02 13.10 40.32
N ALA A 61 21.00 12.35 40.75
CA ALA A 61 20.19 12.72 41.91
C ALA A 61 21.03 12.78 43.20
N SER A 62 22.07 11.94 43.31
CA SER A 62 22.98 11.86 44.46
C SER A 62 24.37 11.37 44.02
N PRO A 63 25.26 12.27 43.55
CA PRO A 63 26.60 11.89 43.12
C PRO A 63 27.51 11.58 44.33
N SER A 64 28.29 10.50 44.23
CA SER A 64 29.35 10.15 45.19
C SER A 64 30.59 11.04 45.02
N LEU A 65 30.88 11.40 43.77
CA LEU A 65 31.98 12.27 43.36
C LEU A 65 31.48 13.19 42.25
N THR A 66 31.79 14.49 42.33
CA THR A 66 31.49 15.46 41.27
C THR A 66 32.77 16.12 40.80
N ILE A 67 33.07 16.02 39.51
CA ILE A 67 34.26 16.55 38.85
C ILE A 67 33.84 17.73 37.99
N SER A 68 34.26 18.94 38.38
CA SER A 68 34.00 20.18 37.63
C SER A 68 35.22 20.54 36.80
N THR A 69 35.14 20.43 35.47
CA THR A 69 36.31 20.50 34.58
C THR A 69 36.01 21.21 33.25
N PRO A 70 36.92 22.04 32.71
CA PRO A 70 36.84 22.47 31.32
C PRO A 70 37.01 21.29 30.36
N SER A 71 36.27 21.27 29.26
CA SER A 71 36.25 20.13 28.33
C SER A 71 37.62 19.82 27.73
N ASP A 72 38.42 20.85 27.41
CA ASP A 72 39.77 20.69 26.86
C ASP A 72 40.77 20.10 27.87
N VAL A 73 40.60 20.39 29.16
CA VAL A 73 41.41 19.80 30.24
C VAL A 73 41.12 18.32 30.37
N TRP A 74 39.85 17.94 30.48
CA TRP A 74 39.48 16.53 30.64
C TRP A 74 39.77 15.68 29.40
N LEU A 75 39.68 16.27 28.20
CA LEU A 75 40.13 15.62 26.96
C LEU A 75 41.62 15.26 27.01
N LYS A 76 42.48 16.17 27.48
CA LYS A 76 43.92 15.90 27.64
C LYS A 76 44.18 14.82 28.70
N ILE A 77 43.45 14.84 29.81
CA ILE A 77 43.53 13.81 30.86
C ILE A 77 43.15 12.44 30.29
N SER A 78 42.02 12.36 29.60
CA SER A 78 41.52 11.10 29.03
C SER A 78 42.44 10.52 27.95
N ARG A 79 43.22 11.37 27.27
CA ARG A 79 44.21 10.98 26.26
C ARG A 79 45.57 10.61 26.84
N GLY A 80 45.78 10.80 28.14
CA GLY A 80 47.08 10.61 28.80
C GLY A 80 48.09 11.72 28.46
N GLU A 81 47.65 12.84 27.89
CA GLU A 81 48.49 14.01 27.57
C GLU A 81 48.74 14.88 28.82
N LEU A 82 47.90 14.74 29.84
CA LEU A 82 47.98 15.48 31.10
C LEU A 82 47.60 14.55 32.26
N SER A 83 48.39 14.51 33.33
CA SER A 83 48.03 13.73 34.51
C SER A 83 46.83 14.37 35.24
N GLY A 84 45.85 13.54 35.60
CA GLY A 84 44.69 13.99 36.39
C GLY A 84 45.09 14.57 37.76
N GLN A 85 46.14 14.05 38.39
CA GLN A 85 46.61 14.59 39.68
C GLN A 85 47.33 15.94 39.50
N GLU A 86 48.19 16.05 38.47
CA GLU A 86 48.91 17.30 38.18
C GLU A 86 47.95 18.42 37.77
N ALA A 87 46.95 18.10 36.94
CA ALA A 87 45.93 19.06 36.53
C ALA A 87 45.11 19.59 37.71
N MET A 88 44.81 18.74 38.71
CA MET A 88 44.11 19.17 39.91
C MET A 88 45.00 20.07 40.79
N MET A 89 46.28 19.71 40.99
CA MET A 89 47.22 20.54 41.76
C MET A 89 47.49 21.90 41.11
N GLN A 90 47.45 21.97 39.78
CA GLN A 90 47.55 23.22 39.02
C GLN A 90 46.24 24.03 39.01
N GLY A 91 45.17 23.52 39.62
CA GLY A 91 43.87 24.18 39.67
C GLY A 91 43.11 24.19 38.33
N LEU A 92 43.44 23.29 37.40
CA LEU A 92 42.81 23.22 36.07
C LEU A 92 41.42 22.57 36.10
N TYR A 93 41.10 21.80 37.14
CA TYR A 93 39.75 21.31 37.44
C TYR A 93 39.58 21.14 38.95
N ASN A 94 38.34 20.97 39.40
CA ASN A 94 38.02 20.75 40.82
C ASN A 94 37.18 19.48 40.99
N ALA A 95 37.27 18.85 42.17
CA ALA A 95 36.48 17.67 42.52
C ALA A 95 35.91 17.80 43.94
N THR A 96 34.66 17.39 44.13
CA THR A 96 33.96 17.44 45.43
C THR A 96 33.25 16.11 45.71
N GLY A 97 33.13 15.73 46.99
CA GLY A 97 32.60 14.42 47.41
C GLY A 97 33.69 13.46 47.85
N ASP A 98 33.59 12.18 47.47
CA ASP A 98 34.55 11.13 47.83
C ASP A 98 35.82 11.22 46.98
N ILE A 99 36.82 11.96 47.46
CA ILE A 99 38.13 12.10 46.80
C ILE A 99 38.89 10.76 46.72
N SER A 100 38.59 9.79 47.59
CA SER A 100 39.21 8.46 47.50
C SER A 100 38.79 7.73 46.21
N LEU A 101 37.59 8.01 45.70
CA LEU A 101 37.11 7.50 44.42
C LEU A 101 37.85 8.13 43.23
N LEU A 102 38.16 9.44 43.31
CA LEU A 102 38.95 10.13 42.29
C LEU A 102 40.36 9.52 42.16
N LEU A 103 41.01 9.24 43.29
CA LEU A 103 42.34 8.62 43.32
C LEU A 103 42.35 7.18 42.80
N LYS A 104 41.20 6.49 42.83
CA LYS A 104 41.04 5.14 42.28
C LYS A 104 40.70 5.14 40.79
N MET A 105 40.39 6.27 40.16
CA MET A 105 39.95 6.29 38.77
C MET A 105 40.92 5.62 37.79
N ASP A 106 42.23 5.84 37.95
CA ASP A 106 43.27 5.22 37.11
C ASP A 106 43.31 3.70 37.25
N SER A 107 42.87 3.16 38.39
CA SER A 107 42.76 1.72 38.63
C SER A 107 41.41 1.14 38.16
N LEU A 108 40.35 1.95 38.18
CA LEU A 108 39.00 1.56 37.79
C LEU A 108 38.80 1.56 36.28
N PHE A 109 39.58 2.36 35.54
CA PHE A 109 39.46 2.51 34.09
C PHE A 109 40.80 2.26 33.41
N LYS A 110 40.84 1.23 32.55
CA LYS A 110 42.01 0.85 31.76
C LYS A 110 42.39 1.95 30.77
N PRO A 111 43.68 2.10 30.45
CA PRO A 111 44.11 2.96 29.36
C PRO A 111 43.45 2.53 28.05
N ALA A 112 43.08 3.48 27.19
CA ALA A 112 42.34 3.18 25.96
C ALA A 112 43.05 2.17 25.03
N GLY A 113 44.38 2.08 25.14
CA GLY A 113 45.24 1.12 24.45
C GLY A 113 44.86 -0.35 24.69
N GLU A 114 44.36 -0.66 25.89
CA GLU A 114 44.12 -2.01 26.41
C GLU A 114 42.63 -2.41 26.41
N VAL A 115 41.75 -1.53 25.94
CA VAL A 115 40.31 -1.78 25.87
C VAL A 115 40.01 -2.75 24.72
N SER A 116 39.47 -3.92 25.04
CA SER A 116 38.93 -4.86 24.06
C SER A 116 37.46 -4.55 23.79
N TYR A 117 37.12 -4.43 22.51
CA TYR A 117 35.74 -4.21 22.06
C TYR A 117 35.02 -5.54 21.75
N GLU A 118 35.76 -6.66 21.71
CA GLU A 118 35.25 -7.98 21.36
C GLU A 118 34.51 -8.64 22.53
N ALA A 119 33.43 -9.35 22.22
CA ALA A 119 32.67 -10.08 23.23
C ALA A 119 33.49 -11.21 23.89
N PRO A 120 33.50 -11.32 25.24
CA PRO A 120 34.10 -12.45 25.95
C PRO A 120 33.42 -13.78 25.60
N ALA A 121 34.17 -14.88 25.71
CA ALA A 121 33.76 -16.22 25.26
C ALA A 121 32.41 -16.73 25.83
N GLY A 122 32.01 -16.26 27.02
CA GLY A 122 30.74 -16.62 27.68
C GLY A 122 29.55 -15.70 27.38
N GLN A 123 29.71 -14.60 26.65
CA GLN A 123 28.64 -13.61 26.42
C GLN A 123 27.66 -14.00 25.31
N ARG A 124 27.93 -15.08 24.56
CA ARG A 124 27.09 -15.50 23.42
C ARG A 124 25.79 -16.15 23.93
N PRO A 125 24.69 -16.11 23.14
CA PRO A 125 23.43 -16.72 23.55
C PRO A 125 23.61 -18.21 23.90
N ALA A 126 23.14 -18.61 25.08
CA ALA A 126 23.17 -20.00 25.51
C ALA A 126 21.99 -20.75 24.86
N GLY A 127 22.30 -21.75 24.03
CA GLY A 127 21.32 -22.63 23.40
C GLY A 127 21.95 -23.95 22.98
N PRO A 128 21.15 -24.98 22.63
CA PRO A 128 21.65 -26.26 22.14
C PRO A 128 22.58 -26.11 20.93
N ILE A 129 22.34 -25.07 20.11
CA ILE A 129 23.18 -24.67 18.98
C ILE A 129 23.73 -23.26 19.25
N PRO A 130 25.00 -23.11 19.66
CA PRO A 130 25.61 -21.81 19.93
C PRO A 130 26.08 -21.15 18.62
N LEU A 131 25.15 -20.52 17.89
CA LEU A 131 25.48 -19.76 16.68
C LEU A 131 25.92 -18.33 17.00
N SER A 132 26.82 -17.79 16.17
CA SER A 132 27.15 -16.35 16.22
C SER A 132 25.94 -15.50 15.82
N GLY A 133 25.91 -14.23 16.24
CA GLY A 133 24.83 -13.31 15.88
C GLY A 133 24.65 -13.15 14.36
N MET A 134 25.73 -13.09 13.59
CA MET A 134 25.67 -13.02 12.12
C MET A 134 25.19 -14.33 11.50
N THR A 135 25.55 -15.47 12.09
CA THR A 135 25.03 -16.78 11.66
C THR A 135 23.52 -16.88 11.93
N TRP A 136 23.05 -16.34 13.06
CA TRP A 136 21.62 -16.21 13.34
C TRP A 136 20.88 -15.34 12.34
N MET A 137 21.50 -14.24 11.90
CA MET A 137 20.94 -13.41 10.85
C MET A 137 20.77 -14.22 9.56
N ALA A 138 21.79 -14.98 9.14
CA ALA A 138 21.69 -15.86 7.98
C ALA A 138 20.57 -16.92 8.11
N VAL A 139 20.40 -17.52 9.29
CA VAL A 139 19.28 -18.43 9.56
C VAL A 139 17.93 -17.73 9.40
N ALA A 140 17.78 -16.51 9.92
CA ALA A 140 16.55 -15.72 9.78
C ALA A 140 16.26 -15.30 8.32
N PHE A 141 17.29 -15.15 7.49
CA PHE A 141 17.16 -14.88 6.05
C PHE A 141 16.85 -16.13 5.21
N PHE A 142 17.12 -17.33 5.72
CA PHE A 142 17.01 -18.56 4.93
C PHE A 142 15.60 -18.81 4.33
N PRO A 143 14.48 -18.61 5.07
CA PRO A 143 13.14 -18.69 4.48
C PRO A 143 12.92 -17.69 3.32
N TRP A 144 13.45 -16.48 3.45
CA TRP A 144 13.35 -15.43 2.43
C TRP A 144 14.15 -15.77 1.17
N MET A 145 15.33 -16.37 1.33
CA MET A 145 16.12 -16.82 0.20
C MET A 145 15.39 -17.90 -0.61
N ILE A 146 14.78 -18.89 0.06
CA ILE A 146 13.97 -19.91 -0.61
C ILE A 146 12.84 -19.25 -1.39
N PHE A 147 12.11 -18.33 -0.77
CA PHE A 147 11.04 -17.59 -1.43
C PHE A 147 11.56 -16.84 -2.67
N TRP A 148 12.59 -16.00 -2.55
CA TRP A 148 13.10 -15.21 -3.69
C TRP A 148 13.68 -16.06 -4.82
N ILE A 149 14.33 -17.18 -4.51
CA ILE A 149 14.89 -18.07 -5.53
C ILE A 149 13.79 -18.82 -6.27
N THR A 150 12.68 -19.17 -5.60
CA THR A 150 11.70 -20.11 -6.15
C THR A 150 10.39 -19.47 -6.62
N PHE A 151 9.99 -18.32 -6.06
CA PHE A 151 8.66 -17.75 -6.26
C PHE A 151 8.37 -17.33 -7.70
N ASP A 152 9.37 -16.78 -8.39
CA ASP A 152 9.26 -16.30 -9.76
C ASP A 152 9.63 -17.36 -10.81
N ILE A 153 9.95 -18.61 -10.41
CA ILE A 153 10.31 -19.70 -11.32
C ILE A 153 9.03 -20.42 -11.80
N PRO A 154 8.73 -20.43 -13.11
CA PRO A 154 7.58 -21.15 -13.65
C PRO A 154 7.62 -22.65 -13.32
N GLY A 155 6.48 -23.20 -12.92
CA GLY A 155 6.33 -24.63 -12.61
C GLY A 155 6.78 -25.05 -11.21
N VAL A 156 7.38 -24.16 -10.41
CA VAL A 156 7.70 -24.46 -9.01
C VAL A 156 6.42 -24.37 -8.17
N SER A 157 6.15 -25.42 -7.39
CA SER A 157 4.98 -25.48 -6.51
C SER A 157 5.00 -24.37 -5.47
N ARG A 158 3.85 -23.72 -5.24
CA ARG A 158 3.68 -22.74 -4.15
C ARG A 158 3.91 -23.34 -2.76
N TRP A 159 3.84 -24.68 -2.62
CA TRP A 159 4.25 -25.34 -1.38
C TRP A 159 5.74 -25.15 -1.09
N ILE A 160 6.58 -25.18 -2.14
CA ILE A 160 8.03 -24.92 -2.02
C ILE A 160 8.26 -23.43 -1.80
N SER A 161 7.61 -22.56 -2.56
CA SER A 161 7.87 -21.12 -2.51
C SER A 161 7.30 -20.43 -1.28
N VAL A 162 6.20 -20.92 -0.70
CA VAL A 162 5.50 -20.26 0.42
C VAL A 162 5.38 -21.20 1.62
N GLY A 163 4.95 -22.43 1.41
CA GLY A 163 4.73 -23.42 2.48
C GLY A 163 6.00 -23.78 3.25
N ALA A 164 7.09 -24.10 2.55
CA ALA A 164 8.37 -24.42 3.19
C ALA A 164 8.97 -23.21 3.94
N PRO A 165 9.01 -21.98 3.38
CA PRO A 165 9.39 -20.78 4.13
C PRO A 165 8.54 -20.50 5.37
N LEU A 166 7.21 -20.71 5.30
CA LEU A 166 6.32 -20.59 6.46
C LEU A 166 6.70 -21.59 7.57
N LEU A 167 6.89 -22.87 7.22
CA LEU A 167 7.31 -23.90 8.17
C LEU A 167 8.66 -23.54 8.81
N LEU A 168 9.65 -23.16 8.00
CA LEU A 168 10.97 -22.79 8.51
C LEU A 168 10.91 -21.58 9.43
N SER A 169 10.11 -20.57 9.08
CA SER A 169 9.93 -19.38 9.93
C SER A 169 9.28 -19.73 11.27
N ALA A 170 8.27 -20.60 11.26
CA ALA A 170 7.64 -21.10 12.47
C ALA A 170 8.61 -21.92 13.34
N LEU A 171 9.47 -22.74 12.73
CA LEU A 171 10.51 -23.50 13.42
C LEU A 171 11.57 -22.58 14.05
N ILE A 172 12.01 -21.54 13.35
CA ILE A 172 12.98 -20.56 13.86
C ILE A 172 12.41 -19.82 15.08
N VAL A 173 11.19 -19.30 14.97
CA VAL A 173 10.50 -18.62 16.07
C VAL A 173 10.26 -19.58 17.24
N GLY A 174 9.80 -20.79 16.96
CA GLY A 174 9.59 -21.83 17.97
C GLY A 174 10.87 -22.20 18.72
N TYR A 175 12.00 -22.33 18.00
CA TYR A 175 13.31 -22.58 18.60
C TYR A 175 13.73 -21.45 19.53
N ARG A 176 13.59 -20.18 19.11
CA ARG A 176 13.88 -19.00 19.94
C ARG A 176 13.08 -19.00 21.24
N LEU A 177 11.77 -19.25 21.14
CA LEU A 177 10.87 -19.26 22.29
C LEU A 177 11.15 -20.43 23.26
N ALA A 178 11.54 -21.60 22.73
CA ALA A 178 11.81 -22.79 23.53
C ALA A 178 13.21 -22.80 24.16
N PHE A 179 14.23 -22.30 23.45
CA PHE A 179 15.64 -22.50 23.79
C PHE A 179 16.45 -21.20 23.95
N GLY A 180 15.90 -20.03 23.62
CA GLY A 180 16.57 -18.75 23.80
C GLY A 180 16.73 -18.40 25.28
N ARG A 181 17.79 -18.90 25.94
CA ARG A 181 18.14 -18.52 27.31
C ARG A 181 19.19 -17.42 27.27
N GLY A 182 18.88 -16.27 27.88
CA GLY A 182 19.91 -15.34 28.33
C GLY A 182 20.81 -15.99 29.38
N ASN A 183 22.07 -15.57 29.46
CA ASN A 183 23.00 -16.07 30.48
C ASN A 183 22.38 -15.86 31.89
N LYS A 184 22.62 -16.80 32.80
CA LYS A 184 22.00 -16.89 34.13
C LYS A 184 22.35 -15.77 35.13
N ASP A 185 22.96 -14.67 34.69
CA ASP A 185 23.62 -13.71 35.58
C ASP A 185 22.72 -12.54 36.05
N ASN A 186 21.41 -12.60 35.83
CA ASN A 186 20.50 -11.61 36.42
C ASN A 186 19.98 -12.14 37.76
N HIS A 187 20.19 -11.35 38.83
CA HIS A 187 19.92 -11.63 40.25
C HIS A 187 18.47 -11.98 40.65
N GLU A 188 17.56 -12.26 39.71
CA GLU A 188 16.14 -12.58 39.98
C GLU A 188 15.76 -14.05 39.76
N GLY A 189 16.69 -14.93 39.36
CA GLY A 189 16.43 -16.37 39.26
C GLY A 189 15.41 -16.79 38.18
N LEU A 190 14.89 -15.85 37.38
CA LEU A 190 14.00 -16.11 36.25
C LEU A 190 14.81 -16.18 34.94
N PRO A 191 14.62 -17.21 34.11
CA PRO A 191 15.30 -17.30 32.82
C PRO A 191 14.85 -16.15 31.92
N LEU A 192 15.77 -15.25 31.56
CA LEU A 192 15.54 -14.21 30.54
C LEU A 192 15.34 -14.93 29.19
N ARG A 193 14.10 -15.18 28.79
CA ARG A 193 13.80 -15.73 27.45
C ARG A 193 14.10 -14.65 26.42
N LEU A 194 14.98 -14.93 25.46
CA LEU A 194 15.25 -14.03 24.35
C LEU A 194 14.02 -14.04 23.41
N PRO A 195 13.26 -12.94 23.28
CA PRO A 195 12.15 -12.89 22.35
C PRO A 195 12.66 -13.04 20.90
N PRO A 196 11.79 -13.49 19.97
CA PRO A 196 12.10 -13.46 18.55
C PRO A 196 12.50 -12.05 18.10
N THR A 197 13.47 -11.96 17.19
CA THR A 197 13.85 -10.68 16.59
C THR A 197 12.76 -10.16 15.65
N TRP A 198 12.86 -8.89 15.27
CA TRP A 198 11.93 -8.29 14.29
C TRP A 198 11.95 -9.01 12.94
N MET A 199 13.10 -9.47 12.49
CA MET A 199 13.24 -10.23 11.25
C MET A 199 12.53 -11.59 11.32
N GLU A 200 12.61 -12.27 12.47
CA GLU A 200 12.00 -13.59 12.68
C GLU A 200 10.48 -13.48 12.80
N ALA A 201 9.99 -12.55 13.62
CA ALA A 201 8.56 -12.28 13.76
C ALA A 201 7.95 -11.75 12.45
N GLY A 202 8.66 -10.86 11.77
CA GLY A 202 8.27 -10.33 10.46
C GLY A 202 8.22 -11.39 9.37
N GLY A 203 9.20 -12.29 9.33
CA GLY A 203 9.21 -13.45 8.45
C GLY A 203 8.01 -14.36 8.66
N LEU A 204 7.74 -14.75 9.90
CA LEU A 204 6.57 -15.56 10.22
C LEU A 204 5.26 -14.87 9.80
N GLY A 205 5.12 -13.58 10.09
CA GLY A 205 3.94 -12.80 9.70
C GLY A 205 3.76 -12.72 8.18
N PHE A 206 4.82 -12.43 7.43
CA PHE A 206 4.78 -12.38 5.96
C PHE A 206 4.40 -13.72 5.36
N PHE A 207 5.06 -14.82 5.76
CA PHE A 207 4.79 -16.12 5.16
C PHE A 207 3.43 -16.69 5.56
N ALA A 208 2.89 -16.30 6.72
CA ALA A 208 1.52 -16.63 7.09
C ALA A 208 0.51 -15.92 6.17
N LEU A 209 0.72 -14.62 5.92
CA LEU A 209 -0.12 -13.85 4.99
C LEU A 209 0.00 -14.36 3.56
N ALA A 210 1.23 -14.63 3.09
CA ALA A 210 1.48 -15.24 1.78
C ALA A 210 0.78 -16.60 1.64
N GLY A 211 0.75 -17.40 2.71
CA GLY A 211 0.01 -18.65 2.77
C GLY A 211 -1.50 -18.43 2.60
N ILE A 212 -2.07 -17.45 3.29
CA ILE A 212 -3.49 -17.09 3.16
C ILE A 212 -3.80 -16.62 1.73
N LEU A 213 -3.00 -15.72 1.17
CA LEU A 213 -3.16 -15.22 -0.21
C LEU A 213 -3.09 -16.36 -1.24
N THR A 214 -2.15 -17.29 -1.05
CA THR A 214 -2.01 -18.49 -1.90
C THR A 214 -3.25 -19.39 -1.79
N LEU A 215 -3.75 -19.65 -0.57
CA LEU A 215 -4.90 -20.53 -0.34
C LEU A 215 -6.23 -19.94 -0.80
N THR A 216 -6.33 -18.61 -0.78
CA THR A 216 -7.51 -17.87 -1.27
C THR A 216 -7.51 -17.68 -2.78
N GLY A 217 -6.43 -18.10 -3.47
CA GLY A 217 -6.32 -18.00 -4.92
C GLY A 217 -6.07 -16.58 -5.43
N ASP A 218 -5.49 -15.70 -4.60
CA ASP A 218 -5.21 -14.31 -4.95
C ASP A 218 -4.27 -14.24 -6.17
N THR A 219 -4.83 -13.84 -7.31
CA THR A 219 -4.16 -13.77 -8.61
C THR A 219 -3.09 -12.69 -8.63
N GLY A 220 -3.33 -11.56 -7.96
CA GLY A 220 -2.36 -10.49 -7.82
C GLY A 220 -1.09 -10.96 -7.10
N PHE A 221 -1.22 -11.69 -6.01
CA PHE A 221 -0.08 -12.16 -5.23
C PHE A 221 0.83 -13.07 -6.07
N ASN A 222 0.27 -13.87 -6.98
CA ASN A 222 1.06 -14.73 -7.86
C ASN A 222 2.03 -13.96 -8.76
N VAL A 223 1.72 -12.71 -9.08
CA VAL A 223 2.53 -11.83 -9.92
C VAL A 223 3.40 -10.91 -9.06
N TRP A 224 2.81 -10.32 -8.01
CA TRP A 224 3.40 -9.23 -7.24
C TRP A 224 4.08 -9.69 -5.94
N GLY A 225 3.97 -10.96 -5.57
CA GLY A 225 4.46 -11.47 -4.29
C GLY A 225 5.94 -11.22 -4.05
N SER A 226 6.78 -11.28 -5.09
CA SER A 226 8.21 -10.96 -4.95
C SER A 226 8.47 -9.47 -4.71
N VAL A 227 7.67 -8.57 -5.28
CA VAL A 227 7.72 -7.13 -4.99
C VAL A 227 7.26 -6.85 -3.57
N VAL A 228 6.10 -7.41 -3.18
CA VAL A 228 5.54 -7.26 -1.82
C VAL A 228 6.54 -7.72 -0.76
N SER A 229 7.25 -8.84 -1.00
CA SER A 229 8.27 -9.33 -0.06
C SER A 229 9.43 -8.34 0.15
N SER A 230 9.89 -7.64 -0.91
CA SER A 230 10.90 -6.58 -0.80
C SER A 230 10.36 -5.40 0.00
N VAL A 231 9.09 -5.02 -0.20
CA VAL A 231 8.47 -3.93 0.56
C VAL A 231 8.42 -4.28 2.04
N VAL A 232 7.97 -5.49 2.40
CA VAL A 232 7.93 -5.95 3.79
C VAL A 232 9.33 -5.95 4.40
N MET A 233 10.35 -6.39 3.66
CA MET A 233 11.72 -6.32 4.12
C MET A 233 12.15 -4.87 4.39
N GLY A 234 11.86 -3.94 3.48
CA GLY A 234 12.10 -2.51 3.69
C GLY A 234 11.41 -1.99 4.96
N VAL A 235 10.15 -2.37 5.20
CA VAL A 235 9.39 -2.00 6.40
C VAL A 235 10.03 -2.53 7.67
N LEU A 236 10.49 -3.78 7.69
CA LEU A 236 11.14 -4.35 8.87
C LEU A 236 12.42 -3.59 9.22
N TRP A 237 13.28 -3.34 8.23
CA TRP A 237 14.55 -2.65 8.44
C TRP A 237 14.35 -1.19 8.86
N LEU A 238 13.52 -0.44 8.14
CA LEU A 238 13.27 0.98 8.43
C LEU A 238 12.43 1.17 9.70
N GLY A 239 11.45 0.29 9.95
CA GLY A 239 10.56 0.36 11.10
C GLY A 239 11.30 0.26 12.43
N THR A 240 12.36 -0.55 12.52
CA THR A 240 13.17 -0.64 13.74
C THR A 240 13.84 0.68 14.14
N LEU A 241 14.09 1.59 13.19
CA LEU A 241 14.70 2.89 13.48
C LEU A 241 13.75 3.86 14.21
N LEU A 242 12.43 3.67 14.03
CA LEU A 242 11.39 4.53 14.60
C LEU A 242 10.68 3.91 15.81
N PHE A 243 10.52 2.58 15.82
CA PHE A 243 9.60 1.91 16.74
C PHE A 243 10.22 0.80 17.59
N ALA A 244 11.51 0.48 17.39
CA ALA A 244 12.23 -0.49 18.21
C ALA A 244 13.28 0.19 19.10
N ASP A 245 13.71 -0.51 20.13
CA ASP A 245 14.74 -0.04 21.07
C ASP A 245 16.13 0.03 20.42
N SER A 246 16.36 -0.78 19.37
CA SER A 246 17.62 -0.80 18.63
C SER A 246 17.38 -1.06 17.13
N PRO A 247 18.24 -0.54 16.23
CA PRO A 247 18.20 -0.87 14.81
C PRO A 247 18.29 -2.38 14.56
N LEU A 248 17.67 -2.86 13.48
CA LEU A 248 17.64 -4.29 13.15
C LEU A 248 19.04 -4.92 13.11
N SER A 249 20.03 -4.26 12.50
CA SER A 249 21.39 -4.78 12.44
C SER A 249 22.05 -4.89 13.83
N ALA A 250 21.69 -4.03 14.78
CA ALA A 250 22.21 -4.06 16.14
C ALA A 250 21.73 -5.30 16.91
N GLU A 251 20.54 -5.83 16.62
CA GLU A 251 20.01 -7.04 17.29
C GLU A 251 20.89 -8.27 17.07
N TYR A 252 21.57 -8.32 15.91
CA TYR A 252 22.45 -9.41 15.51
C TYR A 252 23.92 -9.10 15.78
N SER A 253 24.38 -7.88 15.46
CA SER A 253 25.79 -7.52 15.58
C SER A 253 26.26 -7.42 17.04
N LYS A 254 25.38 -7.03 17.97
CA LYS A 254 25.72 -6.80 19.39
C LYS A 254 26.46 -7.98 20.06
N TRP A 255 26.18 -9.21 19.63
CA TRP A 255 26.82 -10.41 20.19
C TRP A 255 28.31 -10.55 19.86
N GLY A 256 28.83 -9.79 18.90
CA GLY A 256 30.26 -9.67 18.64
C GLY A 256 30.97 -8.66 19.55
N TYR A 257 30.23 -7.85 20.30
CA TYR A 257 30.72 -6.71 21.06
C TYR A 257 30.44 -6.85 22.57
N VAL A 258 31.30 -6.27 23.40
CA VAL A 258 31.07 -6.20 24.86
C VAL A 258 29.73 -5.55 25.21
N LYS A 259 29.03 -6.03 26.25
CA LYS A 259 27.69 -5.53 26.64
C LYS A 259 27.63 -4.00 26.81
N ALA A 260 28.69 -3.40 27.35
CA ALA A 260 28.78 -1.96 27.57
C ALA A 260 28.65 -1.13 26.26
N LEU A 261 28.93 -1.71 25.09
CA LEU A 261 28.73 -1.04 23.79
C LEU A 261 27.28 -1.03 23.33
N TRP A 262 26.43 -1.94 23.80
CA TRP A 262 25.13 -2.21 23.16
C TRP A 262 24.18 -1.02 23.15
N ARG A 263 24.35 -0.08 24.08
CA ARG A 263 23.55 1.14 24.20
C ARG A 263 24.34 2.41 23.83
N ASN A 264 25.62 2.27 23.54
CA ASN A 264 26.51 3.40 23.25
C ASN A 264 26.22 3.97 21.86
N SER A 265 26.28 5.29 21.74
CA SER A 265 26.06 6.05 20.51
C SER A 265 26.97 5.61 19.36
N MET A 266 28.23 5.25 19.66
CA MET A 266 29.22 4.75 18.70
C MET A 266 28.85 3.37 18.13
N PHE A 267 28.00 2.61 18.82
CA PHE A 267 27.50 1.33 18.33
C PHE A 267 26.13 1.47 17.66
N ILE A 268 25.23 2.26 18.24
CA ILE A 268 23.87 2.44 17.72
C ILE A 268 23.88 3.20 16.40
N TYR A 269 24.67 4.28 16.28
CA TYR A 269 24.67 5.09 15.05
C TYR A 269 25.11 4.29 13.81
N PRO A 270 26.21 3.53 13.83
CA PRO A 270 26.62 2.79 12.64
C PRO A 270 25.62 1.71 12.24
N ASN A 271 25.04 1.02 13.23
CA ASN A 271 23.97 0.04 12.98
C ASN A 271 22.70 0.72 12.45
N ALA A 272 22.37 1.93 12.91
CA ALA A 272 21.25 2.70 12.39
C ALA A 272 21.46 3.09 10.92
N ALA A 273 22.66 3.56 10.56
CA ALA A 273 23.02 3.91 9.18
C ALA A 273 22.98 2.68 8.25
N ILE A 274 23.53 1.55 8.71
CA ILE A 274 23.45 0.26 7.99
C ILE A 274 21.99 -0.16 7.81
N SER A 275 21.17 -0.03 8.87
CA SER A 275 19.77 -0.44 8.80
C SER A 275 18.94 0.44 7.87
N LEU A 276 19.22 1.75 7.86
CA LEU A 276 18.61 2.71 6.94
C LEU A 276 18.94 2.36 5.49
N MET A 277 20.23 2.10 5.21
CA MET A 277 20.72 1.75 3.89
C MET A 277 20.05 0.47 3.37
N TRP A 278 20.07 -0.62 4.15
CA TRP A 278 19.40 -1.87 3.76
C TRP A 278 17.90 -1.71 3.59
N GLY A 279 17.24 -0.95 4.46
CA GLY A 279 15.82 -0.65 4.32
C GLY A 279 15.50 0.02 2.99
N TRP A 280 16.23 1.08 2.62
CA TRP A 280 16.07 1.74 1.31
C TRP A 280 16.45 0.85 0.13
N GLN A 281 17.48 0.03 0.28
CA GLN A 281 17.86 -0.95 -0.75
C GLN A 281 16.70 -1.90 -1.08
N PHE A 282 15.95 -2.35 -0.08
CA PHE A 282 14.76 -3.17 -0.32
C PHE A 282 13.59 -2.39 -0.93
N ILE A 283 13.39 -1.11 -0.58
CA ILE A 283 12.41 -0.25 -1.25
C ILE A 283 12.76 -0.04 -2.73
N VAL A 284 14.03 0.22 -3.04
CA VAL A 284 14.51 0.35 -4.43
C VAL A 284 14.37 -0.98 -5.17
N ALA A 285 14.73 -2.10 -4.54
CA ALA A 285 14.54 -3.43 -5.13
C ALA A 285 13.06 -3.74 -5.41
N ALA A 286 12.14 -3.25 -4.59
CA ALA A 286 10.70 -3.34 -4.84
C ALA A 286 10.28 -2.51 -6.06
N LEU A 287 10.74 -1.26 -6.16
CA LEU A 287 10.47 -0.39 -7.33
C LEU A 287 11.01 -0.99 -8.63
N VAL A 288 12.25 -1.50 -8.62
CA VAL A 288 12.86 -2.15 -9.78
C VAL A 288 12.13 -3.46 -10.11
N GLY A 289 11.74 -4.24 -9.11
CA GLY A 289 10.93 -5.44 -9.30
C GLY A 289 9.57 -5.13 -9.92
N ALA A 290 8.91 -4.04 -9.49
CA ALA A 290 7.68 -3.57 -10.08
C ALA A 290 7.89 -3.16 -11.54
N ALA A 291 8.93 -2.38 -11.83
CA ALA A 291 9.28 -2.01 -13.21
C ALA A 291 9.53 -3.25 -14.10
N ALA A 292 10.13 -4.32 -13.57
CA ALA A 292 10.33 -5.57 -14.32
C ALA A 292 9.01 -6.27 -14.69
N ILE A 293 7.96 -6.11 -13.87
CA ILE A 293 6.62 -6.65 -14.14
C ILE A 293 5.88 -5.74 -15.13
N LEU A 294 5.95 -4.42 -14.94
CA LEU A 294 5.23 -3.43 -15.75
C LEU A 294 5.84 -3.24 -17.15
N LEU A 295 7.12 -3.56 -17.35
CA LEU A 295 7.83 -3.37 -18.61
C LEU A 295 8.39 -4.71 -19.10
N PRO A 296 7.55 -5.57 -19.73
CA PRO A 296 7.92 -6.93 -20.12
C PRO A 296 9.19 -6.98 -20.99
N ASP A 297 9.35 -6.03 -21.91
CA ASP A 297 10.50 -5.92 -22.82
C ASP A 297 11.83 -5.69 -22.07
N LEU A 298 11.77 -5.05 -20.90
CA LEU A 298 12.92 -4.75 -20.05
C LEU A 298 13.00 -5.66 -18.82
N ARG A 299 12.12 -6.68 -18.72
CA ARG A 299 12.01 -7.54 -17.54
C ARG A 299 13.33 -8.17 -17.14
N ALA A 300 14.09 -8.70 -18.10
CA ALA A 300 15.39 -9.32 -17.84
C ALA A 300 16.40 -8.30 -17.27
N VAL A 301 16.44 -7.09 -17.85
CA VAL A 301 17.33 -6.01 -17.43
C VAL A 301 17.01 -5.60 -15.99
N PHE A 302 15.75 -5.26 -15.70
CA PHE A 302 15.36 -4.86 -14.35
C PHE A 302 15.53 -5.99 -13.32
N THR A 303 15.28 -7.24 -13.70
CA THR A 303 15.53 -8.39 -12.82
C THR A 303 17.02 -8.50 -12.46
N VAL A 304 17.93 -8.36 -13.42
CA VAL A 304 19.38 -8.37 -13.16
C VAL A 304 19.78 -7.17 -12.29
N VAL A 305 19.31 -5.96 -12.62
CA VAL A 305 19.58 -4.74 -11.85
C VAL A 305 19.12 -4.90 -10.40
N ARG A 306 17.92 -5.43 -10.16
CA ARG A 306 17.36 -5.68 -8.82
C ARG A 306 18.34 -6.44 -7.93
N TYR A 307 18.97 -7.49 -8.45
CA TYR A 307 19.93 -8.30 -7.70
C TYR A 307 21.34 -7.68 -7.66
N LEU A 308 21.78 -7.00 -8.73
CA LEU A 308 23.07 -6.29 -8.74
C LEU A 308 23.14 -5.16 -7.69
N LEU A 309 22.01 -4.54 -7.35
CA LEU A 309 21.93 -3.52 -6.29
C LEU A 309 22.35 -4.06 -4.91
N LEU A 310 22.37 -5.38 -4.69
CA LEU A 310 22.85 -5.97 -3.44
C LEU A 310 24.38 -5.85 -3.28
N VAL A 311 25.14 -5.82 -4.39
CA VAL A 311 26.61 -5.73 -4.36
C VAL A 311 27.09 -4.45 -3.67
N PRO A 312 26.66 -3.23 -4.08
CA PRO A 312 27.06 -2.01 -3.38
C PRO A 312 26.55 -1.97 -1.93
N ALA A 313 25.41 -2.60 -1.60
CA ALA A 313 24.92 -2.71 -0.23
C ALA A 313 25.87 -3.51 0.68
N PHE A 314 26.37 -4.64 0.18
CA PHE A 314 27.36 -5.46 0.91
C PHE A 314 28.71 -4.73 1.03
N ILE A 315 29.16 -4.06 -0.03
CA ILE A 315 30.39 -3.25 0.00
C ILE A 315 30.24 -2.13 1.03
N PHE A 316 29.13 -1.38 0.99
CA PHE A 316 28.84 -0.32 1.95
C PHE A 316 28.88 -0.85 3.39
N THR A 317 28.20 -1.96 3.68
CA THR A 317 28.18 -2.55 5.02
C THR A 317 29.60 -2.88 5.51
N SER A 318 30.41 -3.52 4.66
CA SER A 318 31.79 -3.93 4.99
C SER A 318 32.74 -2.75 5.19
N VAL A 319 32.65 -1.72 4.33
CA VAL A 319 33.52 -0.53 4.38
C VAL A 319 33.09 0.40 5.51
N TYR A 320 31.80 0.67 5.64
CA TYR A 320 31.26 1.61 6.61
C TYR A 320 31.51 1.14 8.03
N GLN A 321 31.32 -0.16 8.32
CA GLN A 321 31.59 -0.71 9.65
C GLN A 321 33.07 -0.51 10.09
N LYS A 322 34.03 -0.52 9.15
CA LYS A 322 35.45 -0.29 9.45
C LYS A 322 35.77 1.18 9.75
N HIS A 323 35.08 2.13 9.11
CA HIS A 323 35.35 3.56 9.24
C HIS A 323 34.47 4.25 10.29
N ALA A 324 33.32 3.67 10.61
CA ALA A 324 32.33 4.28 11.50
C ALA A 324 32.85 4.54 12.91
N THR A 325 33.85 3.77 13.37
CA THR A 325 34.55 3.97 14.65
C THR A 325 35.42 5.22 14.69
N GLN A 326 35.66 5.87 13.54
CA GLN A 326 36.49 7.08 13.41
C GLN A 326 35.67 8.35 13.20
N LEU A 327 34.35 8.23 12.98
CA LEU A 327 33.46 9.35 12.69
C LEU A 327 33.20 10.18 13.95
N ARG A 328 33.58 11.46 13.92
CA ARG A 328 33.18 12.46 14.92
C ARG A 328 31.70 12.78 14.72
N ILE A 329 30.87 12.48 15.71
CA ILE A 329 29.44 12.85 15.69
C ILE A 329 29.29 14.06 16.61
N ALA A 330 29.37 15.26 16.01
CA ALA A 330 29.27 16.51 16.76
C ALA A 330 27.90 16.67 17.44
N ASP A 331 26.82 16.20 16.79
CA ASP A 331 25.44 16.27 17.27
C ASP A 331 24.71 14.94 16.96
N TYR A 332 24.79 14.01 17.92
CA TYR A 332 24.22 12.67 17.77
C TYR A 332 22.70 12.69 17.63
N GLU A 333 22.01 13.52 18.42
CA GLU A 333 20.56 13.57 18.43
C GLU A 333 20.02 14.05 17.09
N ARG A 334 20.57 15.15 16.56
CA ARG A 334 20.19 15.67 15.24
C ARG A 334 20.48 14.67 14.12
N THR A 335 21.59 13.95 14.25
CA THR A 335 21.97 12.92 13.27
C THR A 335 20.99 11.76 13.28
N ILE A 336 20.64 11.23 14.45
CA ILE A 336 19.64 10.16 14.59
C ILE A 336 18.24 10.61 14.14
N ASP A 337 17.82 11.84 14.48
CA ASP A 337 16.56 12.41 13.98
C ASP A 337 16.53 12.47 12.45
N THR A 338 17.66 12.84 11.83
CA THR A 338 17.80 12.82 10.37
C THR A 338 17.65 11.42 9.79
N LEU A 339 18.29 10.40 10.40
CA LEU A 339 18.12 9.00 9.97
C LEU A 339 16.68 8.53 10.12
N ARG A 340 16.01 8.88 11.22
CA ARG A 340 14.59 8.56 11.47
C ARG A 340 13.66 9.22 10.46
N PHE A 341 13.93 10.47 10.09
CA PHE A 341 13.19 11.16 9.03
C PHE A 341 13.29 10.41 7.70
N TRP A 342 14.51 10.04 7.28
CA TRP A 342 14.71 9.27 6.05
C TRP A 342 14.11 7.86 6.11
N ALA A 343 14.12 7.23 7.28
CA ALA A 343 13.42 5.96 7.48
C ALA A 343 11.90 6.14 7.34
N GLY A 344 11.35 7.23 7.87
CA GLY A 344 9.95 7.60 7.68
C GLY A 344 9.55 7.83 6.22
N MET A 345 10.42 8.48 5.44
CA MET A 345 10.23 8.63 3.99
C MET A 345 10.18 7.28 3.27
N GLY A 346 11.01 6.31 3.69
CA GLY A 346 10.99 4.96 3.11
C GLY A 346 9.78 4.13 3.54
N LEU A 347 9.29 4.28 4.78
CA LEU A 347 8.03 3.66 5.23
C LEU A 347 6.80 4.25 4.51
N SER A 348 6.84 5.54 4.19
CA SER A 348 5.86 6.19 3.33
C SER A 348 5.88 5.60 1.92
N ALA A 349 7.07 5.47 1.33
CA ALA A 349 7.22 4.84 0.02
C ALA A 349 6.72 3.39 0.02
N ALA A 350 7.01 2.63 1.07
CA ALA A 350 6.50 1.29 1.28
C ALA A 350 4.97 1.25 1.28
N SER A 351 4.31 2.20 1.95
CA SER A 351 2.85 2.28 1.96
C SER A 351 2.26 2.62 0.59
N GLY A 352 2.96 3.46 -0.19
CA GLY A 352 2.60 3.74 -1.59
C GLY A 352 2.65 2.49 -2.46
N LEU A 353 3.73 1.70 -2.34
CA LEU A 353 3.89 0.43 -3.05
C LEU A 353 2.86 -0.63 -2.62
N LEU A 354 2.64 -0.77 -1.31
CA LEU A 354 1.65 -1.71 -0.77
C LEU A 354 0.26 -1.34 -1.27
N LEU A 355 -0.12 -0.06 -1.25
CA LEU A 355 -1.44 0.36 -1.70
C LEU A 355 -1.60 0.22 -3.21
N ALA A 356 -0.57 0.58 -3.99
CA ALA A 356 -0.55 0.34 -5.44
C ALA A 356 -0.81 -1.13 -5.77
N ALA A 357 -0.17 -2.07 -5.07
CA ALA A 357 -0.35 -3.49 -5.27
C ALA A 357 -1.79 -4.00 -5.06
N THR A 358 -2.66 -3.23 -4.40
CA THR A 358 -4.06 -3.60 -4.15
C THR A 358 -5.01 -3.20 -5.27
N MET A 359 -4.58 -2.29 -6.14
CA MET A 359 -5.45 -1.66 -7.13
C MET A 359 -5.73 -2.62 -8.30
N PRO A 360 -6.84 -2.48 -9.05
CA PRO A 360 -7.28 -3.44 -10.07
C PRO A 360 -6.23 -4.01 -11.04
N ASN A 361 -5.20 -3.25 -11.43
CA ASN A 361 -4.12 -3.75 -12.30
C ASN A 361 -3.16 -4.75 -11.62
N PHE A 362 -3.13 -4.73 -10.29
CA PHE A 362 -2.15 -5.43 -9.47
C PHE A 362 -2.81 -6.49 -8.57
N ASP A 363 -3.99 -6.15 -8.06
CA ASP A 363 -5.01 -7.07 -7.55
C ASP A 363 -4.63 -7.92 -6.31
N VAL A 364 -3.74 -7.43 -5.45
CA VAL A 364 -3.46 -8.01 -4.13
C VAL A 364 -4.39 -7.39 -3.07
N GLY A 365 -5.71 -7.56 -3.25
CA GLY A 365 -6.74 -6.76 -2.59
C GLY A 365 -6.70 -6.75 -1.06
N LEU A 366 -6.34 -7.88 -0.43
CA LEU A 366 -6.30 -7.99 1.04
C LEU A 366 -5.26 -7.08 1.70
N LEU A 367 -4.22 -6.66 0.97
CA LEU A 367 -3.24 -5.72 1.52
C LEU A 367 -3.84 -4.33 1.77
N GLY A 368 -4.97 -3.97 1.12
CA GLY A 368 -5.61 -2.66 1.28
C GLY A 368 -6.01 -2.35 2.73
N TRP A 369 -6.29 -3.38 3.51
CA TRP A 369 -6.67 -3.28 4.93
C TRP A 369 -5.51 -2.93 5.87
N LEU A 370 -4.26 -3.02 5.40
CA LEU A 370 -3.05 -2.74 6.19
C LEU A 370 -1.97 -1.92 5.45
N ALA A 371 -2.16 -1.61 4.17
CA ALA A 371 -1.16 -0.98 3.31
C ALA A 371 -0.65 0.37 3.81
N LEU A 372 -1.49 1.16 4.50
CA LEU A 372 -1.14 2.49 5.01
C LEU A 372 -0.53 2.46 6.42
N VAL A 373 -0.52 1.32 7.10
CA VAL A 373 -0.02 1.20 8.48
C VAL A 373 1.41 1.75 8.63
N PRO A 374 2.40 1.43 7.77
CA PRO A 374 3.77 1.95 7.92
C PRO A 374 3.86 3.48 7.85
N LEU A 375 3.12 4.11 6.91
CA LEU A 375 3.02 5.56 6.79
C LEU A 375 2.34 6.17 8.01
N LEU A 376 1.18 5.64 8.41
CA LEU A 376 0.41 6.20 9.50
C LEU A 376 1.15 6.09 10.84
N MET A 377 1.89 5.00 11.09
CA MET A 377 2.77 4.91 12.26
C MET A 377 3.85 5.99 12.26
N THR A 378 4.41 6.31 11.11
CA THR A 378 5.41 7.38 10.96
C THR A 378 4.80 8.75 11.22
N ILE A 379 3.64 9.02 10.65
CA ILE A 379 2.97 10.32 10.76
C ILE A 379 2.49 10.60 12.18
N THR A 380 1.82 9.64 12.81
CA THR A 380 1.30 9.77 14.18
C THR A 380 2.38 10.00 15.24
N THR A 381 3.64 9.70 14.90
CA THR A 381 4.78 9.86 15.81
C THR A 381 5.70 11.02 15.44
N ALA A 382 5.49 11.64 14.27
CA ALA A 382 6.23 12.80 13.80
C ALA A 382 5.52 14.12 14.18
N PRO A 383 6.27 15.23 14.30
CA PRO A 383 5.69 16.56 14.42
C PRO A 383 4.78 16.90 13.23
N VAL A 384 3.67 17.59 13.49
CA VAL A 384 2.67 17.96 12.47
C VAL A 384 3.29 18.68 11.26
N ALA A 385 4.32 19.51 11.49
CA ALA A 385 5.03 20.23 10.43
C ALA A 385 5.73 19.32 9.39
N ARG A 386 5.99 18.04 9.73
CA ARG A 386 6.64 17.06 8.84
C ARG A 386 5.65 16.14 8.13
N HIS A 387 4.37 16.13 8.51
CA HIS A 387 3.39 15.14 8.03
C HIS A 387 3.24 15.18 6.51
N TYR A 388 3.10 16.36 5.89
CA TYR A 388 3.00 16.49 4.44
C TYR A 388 4.23 15.92 3.72
N LEU A 389 5.43 16.33 4.12
CA LEU A 389 6.68 15.84 3.52
C LEU A 389 6.82 14.32 3.66
N LEU A 390 6.47 13.78 4.83
CA LEU A 390 6.46 12.34 5.07
C LEU A 390 5.39 11.61 4.26
N ALA A 391 4.26 12.24 3.91
CA ALA A 391 3.20 11.62 3.10
C ALA A 391 3.44 11.70 1.59
N LEU A 392 4.36 12.57 1.13
CA LEU A 392 4.64 12.77 -0.30
C LEU A 392 5.07 11.49 -1.04
N PRO A 393 6.03 10.68 -0.54
CA PRO A 393 6.44 9.45 -1.24
C PRO A 393 5.27 8.48 -1.47
N PHE A 394 4.43 8.28 -0.46
CA PHE A 394 3.19 7.52 -0.58
C PHE A 394 2.32 8.04 -1.72
N GLY A 395 1.96 9.33 -1.68
CA GLY A 395 1.04 9.92 -2.63
C GLY A 395 1.55 9.85 -4.06
N LEU A 396 2.83 10.15 -4.27
CA LEU A 396 3.46 10.11 -5.59
C LEU A 396 3.53 8.69 -6.15
N ILE A 397 3.99 7.71 -5.35
CA ILE A 397 4.11 6.32 -5.82
C ILE A 397 2.72 5.75 -6.14
N TRP A 398 1.74 5.95 -5.25
CA TRP A 398 0.40 5.44 -5.47
C TRP A 398 -0.26 6.11 -6.69
N SER A 399 -0.14 7.43 -6.82
CA SER A 399 -0.69 8.16 -7.97
C SER A 399 -0.07 7.71 -9.30
N THR A 400 1.25 7.53 -9.36
CA THR A 400 1.93 7.01 -10.55
C THR A 400 1.41 5.63 -10.94
N ALA A 401 1.19 4.74 -9.97
CA ALA A 401 0.72 3.38 -10.24
C ALA A 401 -0.73 3.33 -10.75
N VAL A 402 -1.60 4.23 -10.29
CA VAL A 402 -3.04 4.20 -10.62
C VAL A 402 -3.45 5.13 -11.75
N HIS A 403 -2.62 6.12 -12.09
CA HIS A 403 -2.88 7.11 -13.13
C HIS A 403 -1.81 7.11 -14.22
N SER A 404 -1.04 6.02 -14.39
CA SER A 404 0.01 5.91 -15.42
C SER A 404 -0.49 6.06 -16.85
N TRP A 405 -1.81 5.93 -17.05
CA TRP A 405 -2.53 6.06 -18.32
C TRP A 405 -2.95 7.52 -18.65
N TYR A 406 -2.77 8.47 -17.72
CA TYR A 406 -3.07 9.89 -18.00
C TYR A 406 -2.34 10.48 -19.21
N PRO A 407 -1.06 10.14 -19.49
CA PRO A 407 -0.36 10.63 -20.68
C PRO A 407 -0.92 10.12 -22.01
N ASP A 408 -1.77 9.10 -21.99
CA ASP A 408 -2.38 8.53 -23.20
C ASP A 408 -3.68 9.26 -23.57
N ILE A 409 -4.40 9.80 -22.57
CA ILE A 409 -5.65 10.55 -22.76
C ILE A 409 -5.48 12.08 -22.77
N LEU A 410 -4.37 12.59 -22.25
CA LEU A 410 -4.07 14.01 -22.14
C LEU A 410 -2.72 14.31 -22.79
N PRO A 411 -2.43 15.57 -23.16
CA PRO A 411 -1.08 15.95 -23.58
C PRO A 411 -0.04 15.41 -22.58
N PRO A 412 1.00 14.67 -23.01
CA PRO A 412 1.83 13.87 -22.10
C PRO A 412 2.43 14.65 -20.92
N ALA A 413 2.85 15.90 -21.17
CA ALA A 413 3.35 16.79 -20.11
C ALA A 413 2.29 17.13 -19.05
N LEU A 414 1.04 17.36 -19.49
CA LEU A 414 -0.09 17.62 -18.60
C LEU A 414 -0.47 16.34 -17.82
N GLY A 415 -0.49 15.19 -18.48
CA GLY A 415 -0.72 13.89 -17.83
C GLY A 415 0.27 13.63 -16.70
N CYS A 416 1.57 13.76 -16.96
CA CYS A 416 2.63 13.63 -15.95
C CYS A 416 2.50 14.67 -14.82
N LEU A 417 2.19 15.92 -15.15
CA LEU A 417 1.96 16.97 -14.15
C LEU A 417 0.79 16.62 -13.22
N LEU A 418 -0.32 16.12 -13.79
CA LEU A 418 -1.48 15.71 -13.03
C LEU A 418 -1.17 14.51 -12.13
N ILE A 419 -0.42 13.51 -12.58
CA ILE A 419 0.02 12.39 -11.72
C ILE A 419 0.70 12.93 -10.45
N VAL A 420 1.63 13.89 -10.60
CA VAL A 420 2.33 14.51 -9.47
C VAL A 420 1.36 15.33 -8.60
N ALA A 421 0.47 16.12 -9.22
CA ALA A 421 -0.50 16.94 -8.50
C ALA A 421 -1.50 16.10 -7.69
N VAL A 422 -2.00 15.00 -8.25
CA VAL A 422 -2.88 14.04 -7.58
C VAL A 422 -2.14 13.36 -6.42
N GLY A 423 -0.87 12.99 -6.60
CA GLY A 423 -0.07 12.41 -5.52
C GLY A 423 0.16 13.39 -4.37
N ALA A 424 0.51 14.63 -4.69
CA ALA A 424 0.63 15.72 -3.72
C ALA A 424 -0.70 16.00 -2.99
N PHE A 425 -1.83 15.94 -3.70
CA PHE A 425 -3.16 16.09 -3.13
C PHE A 425 -3.45 15.01 -2.08
N TYR A 426 -3.16 13.74 -2.36
CA TYR A 426 -3.36 12.66 -1.39
C TYR A 426 -2.41 12.74 -0.19
N ALA A 427 -1.19 13.26 -0.37
CA ALA A 427 -0.31 13.59 0.75
C ALA A 427 -0.93 14.69 1.65
N GLY A 428 -1.56 15.70 1.03
CA GLY A 428 -2.34 16.73 1.73
C GLY A 428 -3.55 16.17 2.48
N LEU A 429 -4.24 15.17 1.93
CA LEU A 429 -5.37 14.51 2.58
C LEU A 429 -4.95 13.73 3.83
N ILE A 430 -3.81 13.02 3.75
CA ILE A 430 -3.21 12.35 4.92
C ILE A 430 -2.83 13.38 6.00
N GLN A 431 -2.20 14.49 5.61
CA GLN A 431 -1.86 15.60 6.51
C GLN A 431 -3.11 16.18 7.18
N LEU A 432 -4.19 16.42 6.43
CA LEU A 432 -5.46 16.94 6.94
C LEU A 432 -6.05 15.98 7.97
N GLY A 433 -6.15 14.70 7.64
CA GLY A 433 -6.67 13.69 8.55
C GLY A 433 -5.83 13.61 9.83
N ALA A 434 -4.50 13.53 9.72
CA ALA A 434 -3.60 13.49 10.86
C ALA A 434 -3.70 14.74 11.75
N TRP A 435 -3.82 15.92 11.17
CA TRP A 435 -4.04 17.17 11.90
C TRP A 435 -5.41 17.20 12.61
N LEU A 436 -6.48 16.70 11.98
CA LEU A 436 -7.78 16.56 12.65
C LEU A 436 -7.70 15.58 13.84
N GLN A 437 -6.90 14.51 13.73
CA GLN A 437 -6.71 13.57 14.85
C GLN A 437 -6.10 14.25 16.08
N THR A 438 -5.17 15.21 15.91
CA THR A 438 -4.53 15.88 17.06
C THR A 438 -5.48 16.79 17.84
N ARG A 439 -6.61 17.19 17.23
CA ARG A 439 -7.65 18.00 17.87
C ARG A 439 -8.68 17.19 18.65
N LEU A 440 -8.68 15.87 18.50
CA LEU A 440 -9.65 14.97 19.11
C LEU A 440 -9.02 14.16 20.24
N ARG A 441 -9.83 13.81 21.24
CA ARG A 441 -9.41 12.96 22.37
C ARG A 441 -10.19 11.65 22.37
N GLY A 442 -9.58 10.60 22.91
CA GLY A 442 -10.22 9.29 23.07
C GLY A 442 -10.53 8.60 21.73
N ALA A 443 -11.58 7.78 21.71
CA ALA A 443 -11.96 6.98 20.55
C ALA A 443 -12.30 7.78 19.27
N PRO A 444 -12.95 8.96 19.32
CA PRO A 444 -13.27 9.76 18.13
C PRO A 444 -12.08 10.13 17.24
N ARG A 445 -10.86 10.20 17.81
CA ARG A 445 -9.65 10.48 17.02
C ARG A 445 -9.45 9.46 15.88
N LEU A 446 -9.86 8.21 16.06
CA LEU A 446 -9.70 7.17 15.04
C LEU A 446 -10.59 7.41 13.81
N LEU A 447 -11.62 8.25 13.93
CA LEU A 447 -12.57 8.55 12.86
C LEU A 447 -12.12 9.68 11.95
N ALA A 448 -11.14 10.51 12.35
CA ALA A 448 -10.85 11.75 11.63
C ALA A 448 -10.35 11.53 10.20
N LEU A 449 -9.35 10.65 10.02
CA LEU A 449 -8.81 10.32 8.70
C LEU A 449 -9.80 9.50 7.85
N PRO A 450 -10.51 8.48 8.37
CA PRO A 450 -11.57 7.78 7.62
C PRO A 450 -12.67 8.70 7.11
N VAL A 451 -13.15 9.63 7.94
CA VAL A 451 -14.16 10.63 7.56
C VAL A 451 -13.60 11.57 6.50
N ALA A 452 -12.41 12.14 6.71
CA ALA A 452 -11.79 13.04 5.75
C ALA A 452 -11.59 12.37 4.38
N TRP A 453 -11.09 11.12 4.37
CA TRP A 453 -10.86 10.37 3.14
C TRP A 453 -12.16 10.10 2.38
N ALA A 454 -13.15 9.50 3.05
CA ALA A 454 -14.42 9.16 2.42
C ALA A 454 -15.19 10.39 1.93
N ALA A 455 -15.18 11.48 2.70
CA ALA A 455 -15.82 12.74 2.31
C ALA A 455 -15.16 13.36 1.08
N VAL A 456 -13.83 13.42 1.05
CA VAL A 456 -13.08 14.02 -0.05
C VAL A 456 -13.20 13.16 -1.32
N GLU A 457 -13.11 11.83 -1.22
CA GLU A 457 -13.41 10.95 -2.35
C GLU A 457 -14.83 11.14 -2.89
N PHE A 458 -15.82 11.23 -2.01
CA PHE A 458 -17.20 11.46 -2.42
C PHE A 458 -17.39 12.81 -3.12
N VAL A 459 -16.86 13.90 -2.55
CA VAL A 459 -16.96 15.24 -3.13
C VAL A 459 -16.34 15.29 -4.52
N LYS A 460 -15.18 14.65 -4.74
CA LYS A 460 -14.57 14.57 -6.07
C LYS A 460 -15.51 13.94 -7.10
N PHE A 461 -16.33 12.97 -6.71
CA PHE A 461 -17.21 12.26 -7.63
C PHE A 461 -18.47 13.04 -8.00
N VAL A 462 -18.99 13.85 -7.08
CA VAL A 462 -20.22 14.64 -7.29
C VAL A 462 -19.93 16.08 -7.73
N ALA A 463 -18.70 16.56 -7.56
CA ALA A 463 -18.30 17.90 -7.95
C ALA A 463 -18.27 18.04 -9.49
N PRO A 464 -19.00 19.01 -10.07
CA PRO A 464 -19.08 19.18 -11.53
C PRO A 464 -17.74 19.45 -12.22
N VAL A 465 -16.77 20.03 -11.51
CA VAL A 465 -15.45 20.40 -12.05
C VAL A 465 -14.55 19.20 -12.37
N VAL A 466 -14.89 18.02 -11.86
CA VAL A 466 -14.10 16.78 -11.98
C VAL A 466 -14.63 15.89 -13.11
N ARG A 467 -15.52 16.42 -13.96
CA ARG A 467 -16.37 15.66 -14.91
C ARG A 467 -15.61 14.61 -15.74
N ASP A 468 -14.39 14.94 -16.17
CA ASP A 468 -13.54 14.08 -17.01
C ASP A 468 -12.25 13.63 -16.27
N TRP A 469 -12.08 14.02 -15.01
CA TRP A 469 -10.85 13.74 -14.25
C TRP A 469 -11.05 12.49 -13.40
N TRP A 470 -10.60 11.35 -13.90
CA TRP A 470 -10.76 10.10 -13.18
C TRP A 470 -9.72 9.97 -12.06
N PHE A 471 -10.13 10.31 -10.84
CA PHE A 471 -9.40 9.94 -9.64
C PHE A 471 -9.79 8.52 -9.21
N VAL A 472 -8.81 7.62 -9.16
CA VAL A 472 -9.04 6.24 -8.68
C VAL A 472 -9.44 6.26 -7.20
N LEU A 473 -10.47 5.48 -6.86
CA LEU A 473 -11.03 5.36 -5.51
C LEU A 473 -10.31 4.27 -4.71
N LEU A 474 -10.05 4.51 -3.43
CA LEU A 474 -9.48 3.51 -2.52
C LEU A 474 -10.30 2.21 -2.48
N ALA A 475 -11.63 2.33 -2.50
CA ALA A 475 -12.55 1.20 -2.47
C ALA A 475 -12.30 0.20 -3.62
N LYS A 476 -11.84 0.65 -4.80
CA LYS A 476 -11.58 -0.23 -5.96
C LYS A 476 -10.55 -1.31 -5.69
N SER A 477 -9.71 -1.14 -4.66
CA SER A 477 -8.82 -2.21 -4.17
C SER A 477 -9.53 -3.51 -3.78
N GLN A 478 -10.86 -3.47 -3.58
CA GLN A 478 -11.66 -4.60 -3.13
C GLN A 478 -12.61 -5.15 -4.21
N TRP A 479 -12.44 -4.75 -5.47
CA TRP A 479 -13.36 -5.12 -6.56
C TRP A 479 -13.49 -6.64 -6.79
N ARG A 480 -12.50 -7.45 -6.39
CA ARG A 480 -12.57 -8.92 -6.38
C ARG A 480 -12.82 -9.54 -5.00
N PHE A 481 -13.24 -8.76 -4.02
CA PHE A 481 -13.54 -9.25 -2.68
C PHE A 481 -15.03 -9.07 -2.32
N PRO A 482 -15.93 -9.92 -2.87
CA PRO A 482 -17.39 -9.81 -2.68
C PRO A 482 -17.86 -9.62 -1.23
N PRO A 483 -17.27 -10.27 -0.20
CA PRO A 483 -17.65 -10.02 1.18
C PRO A 483 -17.55 -8.54 1.61
N ALA A 484 -16.48 -7.84 1.22
CA ALA A 484 -16.33 -6.42 1.53
C ALA A 484 -17.26 -5.54 0.69
N LEU A 485 -17.52 -5.93 -0.57
CA LEU A 485 -18.37 -5.16 -1.48
C LEU A 485 -19.83 -5.06 -1.02
N GLN A 486 -20.32 -5.97 -0.17
CA GLN A 486 -21.74 -5.94 0.23
C GLN A 486 -22.16 -4.64 0.92
N VAL A 487 -21.22 -3.93 1.57
CA VAL A 487 -21.49 -2.62 2.19
C VAL A 487 -21.93 -1.56 1.17
N LEU A 488 -21.54 -1.71 -0.11
CA LEU A 488 -21.94 -0.81 -1.19
C LEU A 488 -23.46 -0.74 -1.35
N SER A 489 -24.17 -1.84 -1.11
CA SER A 489 -25.65 -1.87 -1.13
C SER A 489 -26.30 -0.99 -0.04
N LEU A 490 -25.54 -0.58 0.98
CA LEU A 490 -26.00 0.30 2.04
C LEU A 490 -25.51 1.73 1.85
N THR A 491 -24.23 1.91 1.55
CA THR A 491 -23.54 3.20 1.65
C THR A 491 -22.96 3.71 0.34
N GLY A 492 -22.99 2.92 -0.73
CA GLY A 492 -22.12 3.12 -1.89
C GLY A 492 -20.64 3.01 -1.53
N PHE A 493 -19.76 3.36 -2.46
CA PHE A 493 -18.30 3.30 -2.27
C PHE A 493 -17.75 4.09 -1.05
N PRO A 494 -18.32 5.23 -0.59
CA PRO A 494 -17.73 5.97 0.51
C PRO A 494 -17.68 5.18 1.83
N GLY A 495 -18.62 4.26 2.06
CA GLY A 495 -18.59 3.40 3.24
C GLY A 495 -17.48 2.35 3.20
N LEU A 496 -17.16 1.82 2.02
CA LEU A 496 -16.05 0.89 1.87
C LEU A 496 -14.68 1.60 2.03
N SER A 497 -14.52 2.77 1.41
CA SER A 497 -13.33 3.61 1.63
C SER A 497 -13.14 3.99 3.09
N PHE A 498 -14.23 4.32 3.79
CA PHE A 498 -14.22 4.59 5.23
C PHE A 498 -13.72 3.38 6.03
N LEU A 499 -14.22 2.16 5.76
CA LEU A 499 -13.84 0.95 6.49
C LEU A 499 -12.37 0.57 6.24
N LEU A 500 -11.89 0.69 5.00
CA LEU A 500 -10.48 0.47 4.66
C LEU A 500 -9.56 1.40 5.44
N MET A 501 -9.90 2.69 5.46
CA MET A 501 -9.11 3.68 6.20
C MET A 501 -9.21 3.46 7.72
N LEU A 502 -10.39 3.09 8.23
CA LEU A 502 -10.61 2.81 9.64
C LEU A 502 -9.76 1.62 10.10
N ALA A 503 -9.67 0.55 9.30
CA ALA A 503 -8.82 -0.60 9.60
C ALA A 503 -7.35 -0.20 9.71
N ASN A 504 -6.84 0.58 8.74
CA ASN A 504 -5.46 1.06 8.76
C ASN A 504 -5.18 1.94 9.99
N VAL A 505 -6.05 2.90 10.31
CA VAL A 505 -5.90 3.78 11.49
C VAL A 505 -5.99 2.99 12.80
N ALA A 506 -6.92 2.04 12.89
CA ALA A 506 -7.10 1.21 14.07
C ALA A 506 -5.91 0.27 14.32
N LEU A 507 -5.37 -0.35 13.25
CA LEU A 507 -4.15 -1.15 13.32
C LEU A 507 -2.95 -0.30 13.75
N THR A 508 -2.77 0.89 13.18
CA THR A 508 -1.71 1.82 13.59
C THR A 508 -1.82 2.18 15.07
N ALA A 509 -3.02 2.53 15.56
CA ALA A 509 -3.21 2.89 16.96
C ALA A 509 -2.94 1.71 17.90
N LEU A 510 -3.39 0.51 17.53
CA LEU A 510 -3.13 -0.72 18.28
C LEU A 510 -1.63 -1.06 18.33
N LEU A 511 -0.95 -1.01 17.19
CA LEU A 511 0.48 -1.32 17.09
C LEU A 511 1.32 -0.31 17.88
N LEU A 512 1.08 0.99 17.74
CA LEU A 512 1.84 1.99 18.49
C LEU A 512 1.68 1.84 20.00
N ARG A 513 0.45 1.59 20.47
CA ARG A 513 0.19 1.40 21.90
C ARG A 513 0.80 0.09 22.42
N ALA A 514 0.76 -0.97 21.63
CA ALA A 514 1.40 -2.24 21.97
C ALA A 514 2.93 -2.12 22.01
N LEU A 515 3.53 -1.39 21.07
CA LEU A 515 5.00 -1.26 20.96
C LEU A 515 5.58 -0.27 21.96
N ARG A 516 4.96 0.89 22.16
CA ARG A 516 5.50 1.96 23.03
C ARG A 516 5.05 1.82 24.48
N GLU A 517 3.81 1.43 24.72
CA GLU A 517 3.22 1.42 26.07
C GLU A 517 3.01 0.01 26.63
N ARG A 518 3.19 -1.05 25.81
CA ARG A 518 2.84 -2.44 26.16
C ARG A 518 1.37 -2.59 26.59
N LYS A 519 0.48 -1.76 26.02
CA LYS A 519 -0.96 -1.71 26.33
C LYS A 519 -1.79 -1.96 25.07
N VAL A 520 -3.06 -2.31 25.27
CA VAL A 520 -4.04 -2.50 24.20
C VAL A 520 -4.82 -1.20 23.96
N GLU A 521 -4.96 -0.80 22.70
CA GLU A 521 -5.87 0.27 22.29
C GLU A 521 -7.28 -0.30 22.05
N TRP A 522 -8.13 -0.32 23.09
CA TRP A 522 -9.46 -0.91 23.00
C TRP A 522 -10.37 -0.25 21.95
N ALA A 523 -10.22 1.06 21.70
CA ALA A 523 -10.95 1.74 20.63
C ALA A 523 -10.55 1.22 19.24
N GLY A 524 -9.26 0.92 19.04
CA GLY A 524 -8.76 0.29 17.82
C GLY A 524 -9.28 -1.14 17.67
N VAL A 525 -9.29 -1.93 18.75
CA VAL A 525 -9.90 -3.27 18.75
C VAL A 525 -11.38 -3.22 18.36
N ALA A 526 -12.15 -2.32 18.98
CA ALA A 526 -13.57 -2.15 18.66
C ALA A 526 -13.79 -1.76 17.19
N ALA A 527 -12.97 -0.86 16.64
CA ALA A 527 -13.02 -0.47 15.23
C ALA A 527 -12.72 -1.66 14.30
N LEU A 528 -11.72 -2.49 14.61
CA LEU A 528 -11.41 -3.69 13.82
C LEU A 528 -12.50 -4.75 13.92
N VAL A 529 -13.14 -4.90 15.09
CA VAL A 529 -14.31 -5.77 15.25
C VAL A 529 -15.46 -5.29 14.38
N ILE A 530 -15.72 -3.98 14.31
CA ILE A 530 -16.74 -3.41 13.42
C ILE A 530 -16.43 -3.76 11.96
N VAL A 531 -15.19 -3.54 11.51
CA VAL A 531 -14.76 -3.90 10.14
C VAL A 531 -14.98 -5.39 9.89
N ALA A 532 -14.55 -6.27 10.80
CA ALA A 532 -14.71 -7.71 10.67
C ALA A 532 -16.18 -8.15 10.67
N VAL A 533 -17.04 -7.51 11.48
CA VAL A 533 -18.49 -7.77 11.51
C VAL A 533 -19.14 -7.36 10.20
N VAL A 534 -18.76 -6.23 9.61
CA VAL A 534 -19.31 -5.80 8.31
C VAL A 534 -18.89 -6.75 7.20
N ILE A 535 -17.61 -7.15 7.14
CA ILE A 535 -17.12 -8.13 6.16
C ILE A 535 -17.78 -9.50 6.38
N GLY A 536 -17.91 -9.93 7.63
CA GLY A 536 -18.58 -11.17 8.00
C GLY A 536 -20.06 -11.19 7.63
N TRP A 537 -20.78 -10.09 7.88
CA TRP A 537 -22.15 -9.90 7.41
C TRP A 537 -22.22 -9.96 5.88
N GLY A 538 -21.27 -9.33 5.19
CA GLY A 538 -21.20 -9.40 3.73
C GLY A 538 -21.01 -10.82 3.22
N ALA A 539 -20.09 -11.60 3.81
CA ALA A 539 -19.91 -13.01 3.48
C ALA A 539 -21.20 -13.83 3.68
N LEU A 540 -21.92 -13.59 4.78
CA LEU A 540 -23.19 -14.27 5.09
C LEU A 540 -24.36 -13.80 4.23
N SER A 541 -24.26 -12.62 3.61
CA SER A 541 -25.31 -12.06 2.77
C SER A 541 -25.28 -12.60 1.33
N ILE A 542 -24.16 -13.19 0.91
CA ILE A 542 -24.00 -13.73 -0.45
C ILE A 542 -24.68 -15.10 -0.54
N PRO A 543 -25.72 -15.27 -1.38
CA PRO A 543 -26.41 -16.54 -1.52
C PRO A 543 -25.63 -17.51 -2.40
N THR A 544 -25.90 -18.79 -2.20
CA THR A 544 -25.65 -19.79 -3.24
C THR A 544 -26.51 -19.46 -4.47
N PRO A 545 -25.96 -19.48 -5.69
CA PRO A 545 -26.75 -19.25 -6.89
C PRO A 545 -27.97 -20.20 -6.93
N PRO A 546 -29.15 -19.70 -7.37
CA PRO A 546 -30.33 -20.55 -7.56
C PRO A 546 -30.12 -21.54 -8.72
N ALA A 547 -31.01 -22.53 -8.84
CA ALA A 547 -30.97 -23.49 -9.95
C ALA A 547 -31.34 -22.85 -11.30
N ASP A 548 -32.23 -21.87 -11.28
CA ASP A 548 -32.67 -21.13 -12.47
C ASP A 548 -31.71 -19.95 -12.70
N THR A 549 -30.67 -20.19 -13.51
CA THR A 549 -29.69 -19.18 -13.93
C THR A 549 -29.95 -18.69 -15.35
N ILE A 550 -29.35 -17.55 -15.68
CA ILE A 550 -29.41 -16.88 -16.97
C ILE A 550 -27.98 -16.78 -17.49
N THR A 551 -27.71 -17.33 -18.66
CA THR A 551 -26.41 -17.19 -19.31
C THR A 551 -26.35 -15.87 -20.06
N ILE A 552 -25.36 -15.03 -19.73
CA ILE A 552 -25.06 -13.80 -20.46
C ILE A 552 -23.67 -13.94 -21.08
N ALA A 553 -23.54 -13.60 -22.36
CA ALA A 553 -22.28 -13.52 -23.06
C ALA A 553 -21.85 -12.06 -23.29
N ALA A 554 -20.54 -11.83 -23.29
CA ALA A 554 -19.92 -10.54 -23.58
C ALA A 554 -18.71 -10.73 -24.49
N LEU A 555 -18.56 -9.83 -25.46
CA LEU A 555 -17.57 -9.94 -26.53
C LEU A 555 -16.39 -8.97 -26.34
N THR A 556 -15.21 -9.42 -26.75
CA THR A 556 -14.06 -8.56 -27.08
C THR A 556 -13.69 -8.77 -28.54
N ASP A 557 -13.76 -7.73 -29.36
CA ASP A 557 -13.69 -7.85 -30.82
C ASP A 557 -12.39 -7.28 -31.44
N LEU A 558 -11.69 -6.41 -30.73
CA LEU A 558 -10.52 -5.66 -31.20
C LEU A 558 -10.76 -4.89 -32.50
N ALA A 559 -11.99 -4.43 -32.78
CA ALA A 559 -12.27 -3.74 -34.04
C ALA A 559 -11.41 -2.48 -34.25
N ASN A 560 -11.25 -1.69 -33.19
CA ASN A 560 -10.46 -0.45 -33.17
C ASN A 560 -8.95 -0.69 -33.39
N GLN A 561 -8.47 -1.90 -33.10
CA GLN A 561 -7.07 -2.29 -33.25
C GLN A 561 -6.79 -3.10 -34.51
N ASP A 562 -7.81 -3.50 -35.28
CA ASP A 562 -7.67 -4.32 -36.49
C ASP A 562 -7.37 -3.43 -37.72
N PRO A 563 -6.15 -3.47 -38.28
CA PRO A 563 -5.81 -2.63 -39.43
C PRO A 563 -6.62 -2.94 -40.69
N ALA A 564 -7.25 -4.11 -40.77
CA ALA A 564 -8.11 -4.47 -41.89
C ALA A 564 -9.49 -3.79 -41.84
N ILE A 565 -9.97 -3.47 -40.64
CA ILE A 565 -11.22 -2.71 -40.43
C ILE A 565 -10.94 -1.21 -40.60
N GLY A 566 -9.81 -0.74 -40.08
CA GLY A 566 -9.35 0.63 -40.29
C GLY A 566 -10.13 1.70 -39.51
N MET A 567 -10.86 1.29 -38.46
CA MET A 567 -11.58 2.17 -37.54
C MET A 567 -10.62 3.02 -36.70
N GLY A 568 -9.54 2.41 -36.21
CA GLY A 568 -8.53 3.05 -35.35
C GLY A 568 -9.02 3.27 -33.92
N GLY A 569 -8.11 3.22 -32.94
CA GLY A 569 -8.43 3.51 -31.53
C GLY A 569 -8.45 4.99 -31.20
N GLU A 570 -8.88 5.32 -29.97
CA GLU A 570 -8.87 6.70 -29.46
C GLU A 570 -7.47 7.33 -29.60
N GLY A 571 -7.41 8.57 -30.11
CA GLY A 571 -6.15 9.30 -30.31
C GLY A 571 -5.37 8.96 -31.59
N SER A 572 -5.83 8.01 -32.40
CA SER A 572 -5.24 7.70 -33.72
C SER A 572 -5.51 8.77 -34.81
N GLY A 573 -6.39 9.73 -34.52
CA GLY A 573 -6.91 10.68 -35.50
C GLY A 573 -7.98 10.09 -36.45
N ALA A 574 -8.40 8.85 -36.20
CA ALA A 574 -9.49 8.19 -36.91
C ALA A 574 -10.86 8.47 -36.25
N SER A 575 -11.94 8.11 -36.94
CA SER A 575 -13.31 8.43 -36.55
C SER A 575 -13.81 7.48 -35.45
N TYR A 576 -14.47 8.01 -34.43
CA TYR A 576 -15.23 7.27 -33.38
C TYR A 576 -16.42 6.45 -33.92
N VAL A 577 -16.61 6.41 -35.23
CA VAL A 577 -17.78 5.83 -35.88
C VAL A 577 -17.34 5.06 -37.10
N ALA A 578 -18.00 3.94 -37.38
CA ALA A 578 -17.89 3.26 -38.65
C ALA A 578 -18.38 4.16 -39.80
N THR A 579 -17.43 4.78 -40.52
CA THR A 579 -17.76 5.80 -41.54
C THR A 579 -18.13 5.22 -42.90
N THR A 580 -17.83 3.94 -43.15
CA THR A 580 -18.12 3.26 -44.43
C THR A 580 -19.00 2.01 -44.24
N PRO A 581 -19.78 1.63 -45.27
CA PRO A 581 -20.51 0.37 -45.26
C PRO A 581 -19.61 -0.85 -45.09
N GLU A 582 -18.39 -0.83 -45.66
CA GLU A 582 -17.42 -1.92 -45.54
C GLU A 582 -16.91 -2.07 -44.11
N MET A 583 -16.64 -0.96 -43.41
CA MET A 583 -16.27 -0.97 -41.99
C MET A 583 -17.39 -1.55 -41.14
N SER A 584 -18.61 -1.05 -41.37
CA SER A 584 -19.81 -1.49 -40.66
C SER A 584 -20.01 -3.01 -40.82
N GLN A 585 -19.88 -3.51 -42.05
CA GLN A 585 -20.00 -4.94 -42.34
C GLN A 585 -18.87 -5.75 -41.72
N ALA A 586 -17.63 -5.26 -41.74
CA ALA A 586 -16.50 -5.97 -41.15
C ALA A 586 -16.63 -6.13 -39.63
N ILE A 587 -17.07 -5.07 -38.92
CA ILE A 587 -17.37 -5.13 -37.48
C ILE A 587 -18.50 -6.13 -37.21
N PHE A 588 -19.60 -6.02 -37.97
CA PHE A 588 -20.71 -6.96 -37.88
C PHE A 588 -20.27 -8.41 -38.09
N ASP A 589 -19.42 -8.69 -39.08
CA ASP A 589 -18.96 -10.04 -39.40
C ASP A 589 -18.14 -10.63 -38.24
N VAL A 590 -17.28 -9.83 -37.60
CA VAL A 590 -16.50 -10.24 -36.42
C VAL A 590 -17.43 -10.54 -35.24
N ASP A 591 -18.30 -9.61 -34.88
CA ASP A 591 -19.19 -9.77 -33.72
C ASP A 591 -20.24 -10.86 -33.94
N ALA A 592 -20.75 -11.02 -35.16
CA ALA A 592 -21.64 -12.11 -35.52
C ALA A 592 -20.93 -13.47 -35.44
N ALA A 593 -19.67 -13.56 -35.88
CA ALA A 593 -18.89 -14.78 -35.74
C ALA A 593 -18.65 -15.15 -34.26
N LEU A 594 -18.32 -14.19 -33.40
CA LEU A 594 -18.18 -14.40 -31.95
C LEU A 594 -19.52 -14.79 -31.30
N THR A 595 -20.61 -14.11 -31.68
CA THR A 595 -21.98 -14.40 -31.20
C THR A 595 -22.40 -15.84 -31.53
N ARG A 596 -22.09 -16.32 -32.74
CA ARG A 596 -22.40 -17.71 -33.13
C ARG A 596 -21.63 -18.77 -32.32
N GLN A 597 -20.47 -18.44 -31.75
CA GLN A 597 -19.72 -19.38 -30.90
C GLN A 597 -20.46 -19.72 -29.60
N VAL A 598 -21.30 -18.80 -29.10
CA VAL A 598 -22.08 -19.00 -27.87
C VAL A 598 -23.54 -19.39 -28.10
N ALA A 599 -24.00 -19.44 -29.36
CA ALA A 599 -25.37 -19.87 -29.68
C ALA A 599 -25.70 -21.28 -29.14
N GLY A 600 -24.72 -22.19 -29.12
CA GLY A 600 -24.86 -23.54 -28.57
C GLY A 600 -24.95 -23.61 -27.04
N GLN A 601 -24.56 -22.53 -26.34
CA GLN A 601 -24.58 -22.45 -24.87
C GLN A 601 -25.93 -21.92 -24.33
N ARG A 602 -26.90 -21.67 -25.23
CA ARG A 602 -28.21 -21.08 -24.90
C ARG A 602 -28.08 -19.76 -24.13
N SER A 603 -27.12 -18.92 -24.53
CA SER A 603 -26.99 -17.55 -24.00
C SER A 603 -28.28 -16.79 -24.20
N ALA A 604 -28.85 -16.29 -23.10
CA ALA A 604 -30.04 -15.45 -23.15
C ALA A 604 -29.69 -14.08 -23.74
N PHE A 605 -28.54 -13.53 -23.37
CA PHE A 605 -28.09 -12.20 -23.80
C PHE A 605 -26.68 -12.26 -24.37
N VAL A 606 -26.39 -11.41 -25.36
CA VAL A 606 -25.06 -11.19 -25.92
C VAL A 606 -24.81 -9.68 -25.97
N VAL A 607 -23.72 -9.22 -25.35
CA VAL A 607 -23.34 -7.81 -25.29
C VAL A 607 -22.15 -7.57 -26.20
N TRP A 608 -22.35 -6.79 -27.26
CA TRP A 608 -21.30 -6.36 -28.17
C TRP A 608 -20.54 -5.15 -27.60
N PRO A 609 -19.34 -4.84 -28.14
CA PRO A 609 -18.59 -3.63 -27.79
C PRO A 609 -19.24 -2.33 -28.27
N GLU A 610 -18.76 -1.20 -27.73
CA GLU A 610 -19.08 0.15 -28.23
C GLU A 610 -18.21 0.42 -29.45
N ASN A 611 -18.82 0.33 -30.62
CA ASN A 611 -18.17 0.51 -31.91
C ASN A 611 -18.95 1.47 -32.83
N GLU A 612 -20.12 1.93 -32.40
CA GLU A 612 -20.99 2.77 -33.22
C GLU A 612 -21.18 2.17 -34.63
N PHE A 613 -21.34 0.84 -34.69
CA PHE A 613 -20.94 0.04 -35.88
C PHE A 613 -21.77 0.35 -37.12
N ALA A 614 -22.95 0.93 -36.94
CA ALA A 614 -23.84 1.35 -38.01
C ALA A 614 -24.76 2.49 -37.55
N GLN A 615 -25.33 3.23 -38.50
CA GLN A 615 -26.45 4.11 -38.22
C GLN A 615 -27.72 3.31 -38.00
N VAL A 616 -28.53 3.71 -37.02
CA VAL A 616 -29.81 3.04 -36.75
C VAL A 616 -30.83 3.18 -37.90
N THR A 617 -30.59 4.10 -38.83
CA THR A 617 -31.37 4.27 -40.06
C THR A 617 -30.91 3.34 -41.20
N ASP A 618 -29.80 2.61 -41.05
CA ASP A 618 -29.37 1.59 -42.00
C ASP A 618 -30.22 0.32 -41.84
N ALA A 619 -31.31 0.26 -42.60
CA ALA A 619 -32.23 -0.87 -42.57
C ALA A 619 -31.56 -2.21 -42.96
N GLY A 620 -30.49 -2.18 -43.76
CA GLY A 620 -29.77 -3.39 -44.15
C GLY A 620 -29.01 -3.98 -42.97
N MET A 621 -28.24 -3.15 -42.27
CA MET A 621 -27.47 -3.58 -41.09
C MET A 621 -28.39 -3.97 -39.93
N MET A 622 -29.45 -3.19 -39.69
CA MET A 622 -30.43 -3.50 -38.64
C MET A 622 -31.19 -4.81 -38.93
N ALA A 623 -31.46 -5.12 -40.21
CA ALA A 623 -32.06 -6.41 -40.59
C ALA A 623 -31.09 -7.58 -40.40
N GLN A 624 -29.78 -7.38 -40.64
CA GLN A 624 -28.77 -8.41 -40.36
C GLN A 624 -28.64 -8.67 -38.85
N LEU A 625 -28.65 -7.63 -38.02
CA LEU A 625 -28.64 -7.76 -36.56
C LEU A 625 -29.88 -8.51 -36.04
N GLY A 626 -31.07 -8.16 -36.53
CA GLY A 626 -32.30 -8.89 -36.21
C GLY A 626 -32.27 -10.35 -36.68
N ALA A 627 -31.76 -10.61 -37.89
CA ALA A 627 -31.61 -11.97 -38.40
C ALA A 627 -30.64 -12.80 -37.54
N LEU A 628 -29.55 -12.22 -37.05
CA LEU A 628 -28.61 -12.87 -36.15
C LEU A 628 -29.24 -13.16 -34.77
N ALA A 629 -30.00 -12.22 -34.22
CA ALA A 629 -30.72 -12.43 -32.96
C ALA A 629 -31.72 -13.59 -33.07
N ALA A 630 -32.44 -13.67 -34.19
CA ALA A 630 -33.32 -14.80 -34.50
C ALA A 630 -32.57 -16.12 -34.78
N GLU A 631 -31.44 -16.07 -35.50
CA GLU A 631 -30.58 -17.22 -35.79
C GLU A 631 -30.05 -17.86 -34.51
N THR A 632 -29.57 -17.02 -33.59
CA THR A 632 -28.95 -17.47 -32.33
C THR A 632 -29.93 -17.65 -31.19
N ASN A 633 -31.20 -17.25 -31.39
CA ASN A 633 -32.25 -17.25 -30.38
C ASN A 633 -31.79 -16.57 -29.08
N ALA A 634 -31.16 -15.40 -29.22
CA ALA A 634 -30.61 -14.61 -28.13
C ALA A 634 -31.02 -13.15 -28.26
N TYR A 635 -31.07 -12.47 -27.12
CA TYR A 635 -31.18 -11.01 -27.08
C TYR A 635 -29.79 -10.42 -27.35
N ILE A 636 -29.67 -9.51 -28.32
CA ILE A 636 -28.38 -8.89 -28.66
C ILE A 636 -28.44 -7.40 -28.31
N VAL A 637 -27.49 -6.94 -27.51
CA VAL A 637 -27.23 -5.52 -27.30
C VAL A 637 -26.04 -5.13 -28.15
N ALA A 638 -26.26 -4.19 -29.06
CA ALA A 638 -25.24 -3.64 -29.93
C ALA A 638 -25.21 -2.12 -29.83
N ASP A 639 -24.07 -1.54 -30.16
CA ASP A 639 -23.87 -0.10 -30.13
C ASP A 639 -23.97 0.54 -31.52
N VAL A 640 -24.81 1.55 -31.67
CA VAL A 640 -25.15 2.16 -32.97
C VAL A 640 -25.20 3.68 -32.86
N VAL A 641 -25.07 4.37 -33.99
CA VAL A 641 -25.32 5.81 -34.05
C VAL A 641 -26.79 6.09 -34.29
N SER A 642 -27.38 6.96 -33.46
CA SER A 642 -28.66 7.61 -33.74
C SER A 642 -28.52 9.13 -33.76
N THR A 643 -29.55 9.85 -34.16
CA THR A 643 -29.54 11.32 -34.19
C THR A 643 -30.73 11.89 -33.45
N ALA A 644 -30.56 13.07 -32.84
CA ALA A 644 -31.66 13.77 -32.19
C ALA A 644 -32.77 14.15 -33.19
N SER A 645 -32.41 14.39 -34.46
CA SER A 645 -33.38 14.66 -35.52
C SER A 645 -34.04 13.41 -36.13
N GLY A 646 -33.55 12.21 -35.80
CA GLY A 646 -34.01 10.93 -36.36
C GLY A 646 -33.71 10.76 -37.86
N ARG A 647 -32.81 11.59 -38.41
CA ARG A 647 -32.42 11.58 -39.83
C ARG A 647 -31.09 10.85 -40.02
N PRO A 648 -30.87 10.23 -41.19
CA PRO A 648 -29.58 9.64 -41.53
C PRO A 648 -28.52 10.72 -41.68
N VAL A 649 -27.28 10.38 -41.33
CA VAL A 649 -26.10 11.23 -41.39
C VAL A 649 -25.34 10.91 -42.68
N ALA A 650 -25.16 11.90 -43.55
CA ALA A 650 -24.40 11.74 -44.78
C ALA A 650 -22.90 12.06 -44.61
N ASP A 651 -22.59 12.97 -43.69
CA ASP A 651 -21.22 13.40 -43.36
C ASP A 651 -21.11 13.54 -41.85
N PHE A 652 -20.45 12.56 -41.20
CA PHE A 652 -20.26 12.55 -39.75
C PHE A 652 -19.38 13.70 -39.27
N ALA A 653 -18.45 14.19 -40.08
CA ALA A 653 -17.55 15.28 -39.68
C ALA A 653 -18.27 16.63 -39.55
N ALA A 654 -19.44 16.77 -40.18
CA ALA A 654 -20.27 17.97 -40.12
C ALA A 654 -21.49 17.84 -39.18
N ALA A 655 -21.67 16.68 -38.54
CA ALA A 655 -22.81 16.42 -37.67
C ALA A 655 -22.59 16.99 -36.26
N ASP A 656 -23.65 17.51 -35.65
CA ASP A 656 -23.66 18.07 -34.29
C ASP A 656 -24.85 17.62 -33.44
N ASP A 657 -25.61 16.63 -33.93
CA ASP A 657 -26.81 16.06 -33.29
C ASP A 657 -26.73 14.54 -33.08
N LEU A 658 -25.51 13.99 -32.99
CA LEU A 658 -25.27 12.56 -32.87
C LEU A 658 -25.53 12.03 -31.45
N TYR A 659 -26.02 10.79 -31.38
CA TYR A 659 -26.16 10.00 -30.17
C TYR A 659 -25.45 8.66 -30.34
N ASP A 660 -24.51 8.39 -29.45
CA ASP A 660 -24.02 7.05 -29.14
C ASP A 660 -25.17 6.31 -28.42
N THR A 661 -25.56 5.15 -28.96
CA THR A 661 -26.82 4.49 -28.63
C THR A 661 -26.69 2.97 -28.56
N ALA A 662 -26.88 2.41 -27.37
CA ALA A 662 -27.16 1.00 -27.22
C ALA A 662 -28.59 0.66 -27.73
N ILE A 663 -28.70 -0.35 -28.58
CA ILE A 663 -29.96 -0.93 -29.08
C ILE A 663 -30.08 -2.40 -28.65
N LEU A 664 -31.30 -2.82 -28.31
CA LEU A 664 -31.61 -4.18 -27.88
C LEU A 664 -32.52 -4.86 -28.91
N TYR A 665 -32.04 -5.96 -29.50
CA TYR A 665 -32.80 -6.83 -30.40
C TYR A 665 -33.25 -8.11 -29.68
N GLY A 666 -34.45 -8.56 -30.00
CA GLY A 666 -35.04 -9.78 -29.47
C GLY A 666 -34.80 -11.01 -30.34
N PRO A 667 -35.01 -12.23 -29.79
CA PRO A 667 -34.92 -13.49 -30.54
C PRO A 667 -36.01 -13.65 -31.61
N ASP A 668 -37.01 -12.76 -31.65
CA ASP A 668 -37.99 -12.66 -32.73
C ASP A 668 -37.49 -11.82 -33.92
N GLY A 669 -36.28 -11.28 -33.83
CA GLY A 669 -35.63 -10.44 -34.84
C GLY A 669 -36.07 -8.98 -34.84
N ASN A 670 -36.89 -8.57 -33.87
CA ASN A 670 -37.38 -7.19 -33.76
C ASN A 670 -36.56 -6.37 -32.76
N GLU A 671 -36.51 -5.06 -32.98
CA GLU A 671 -36.02 -4.12 -31.97
C GLU A 671 -37.00 -4.06 -30.79
N ILE A 672 -36.47 -4.22 -29.58
CA ILE A 672 -37.22 -4.08 -28.32
C ILE A 672 -37.16 -2.64 -27.83
N GLY A 673 -36.00 -2.02 -27.98
CA GLY A 673 -35.80 -0.59 -27.75
C GLY A 673 -34.33 -0.21 -27.70
N ARG A 674 -34.08 1.07 -27.47
CA ARG A 674 -32.75 1.66 -27.49
C ARG A 674 -32.62 2.78 -26.46
N ARG A 675 -31.39 3.15 -26.11
CA ARG A 675 -31.12 4.26 -25.20
C ARG A 675 -29.81 4.98 -25.56
N PRO A 676 -29.88 6.27 -25.90
CA PRO A 676 -28.70 7.11 -26.05
C PRO A 676 -27.89 7.23 -24.74
N LYS A 677 -26.57 7.28 -24.85
CA LYS A 677 -25.62 7.53 -23.76
C LYS A 677 -25.90 8.89 -23.11
N ILE A 678 -25.90 8.94 -21.78
CA ILE A 678 -26.14 10.19 -21.04
C ILE A 678 -24.83 10.90 -20.74
N ASN A 679 -23.79 10.14 -20.40
CA ASN A 679 -22.52 10.67 -19.92
C ASN A 679 -21.47 10.66 -21.04
N ILE A 680 -21.60 11.55 -22.02
CA ILE A 680 -20.59 11.74 -23.06
C ILE A 680 -19.26 12.25 -22.47
N THR A 681 -18.16 11.77 -23.04
CA THR A 681 -16.78 12.23 -22.82
C THR A 681 -16.49 13.49 -23.62
N SER A 682 -15.36 14.14 -23.35
CA SER A 682 -14.89 15.27 -24.16
C SER A 682 -14.51 14.84 -25.58
N GLY A 683 -13.95 13.63 -25.76
CA GLY A 683 -13.57 13.10 -27.07
C GLY A 683 -14.78 12.91 -27.99
N GLU A 684 -15.86 12.32 -27.47
CA GLU A 684 -17.14 12.20 -28.18
C GLU A 684 -17.74 13.57 -28.54
N ALA A 685 -17.70 14.52 -27.61
CA ALA A 685 -18.26 15.86 -27.84
C ALA A 685 -17.53 16.61 -28.98
N ASP A 686 -16.22 16.42 -29.10
CA ASP A 686 -15.42 16.98 -30.20
C ASP A 686 -15.79 16.37 -31.58
N HIS A 687 -16.48 15.23 -31.60
CA HIS A 687 -16.96 14.53 -32.81
C HIS A 687 -18.48 14.68 -33.03
N GLY A 688 -19.13 15.65 -32.39
CA GLY A 688 -20.54 15.98 -32.65
C GLY A 688 -21.57 15.16 -31.86
N PHE A 689 -21.12 14.33 -30.92
CA PHE A 689 -22.01 13.62 -30.01
C PHE A 689 -22.53 14.54 -28.91
N ILE A 690 -23.83 14.41 -28.62
CA ILE A 690 -24.52 15.19 -27.60
C ILE A 690 -25.11 14.27 -26.52
N PRO A 691 -25.31 14.76 -25.28
CA PRO A 691 -25.88 13.93 -24.22
C PRO A 691 -27.30 13.49 -24.55
N GLY A 692 -27.58 12.21 -24.38
CA GLY A 692 -28.90 11.63 -24.46
C GLY A 692 -29.87 12.19 -23.40
N PRO A 693 -31.20 12.05 -23.63
CA PRO A 693 -32.19 12.45 -22.65
C PRO A 693 -32.06 11.63 -21.37
N ARG A 694 -32.28 12.27 -20.20
CA ARG A 694 -32.23 11.63 -18.88
C ARG A 694 -33.45 10.73 -18.62
N THR A 695 -33.57 9.71 -19.43
CA THR A 695 -34.60 8.66 -19.38
C THR A 695 -33.92 7.32 -19.10
N TYR A 696 -34.63 6.46 -18.37
CA TYR A 696 -34.11 5.18 -17.89
C TYR A 696 -35.09 4.06 -18.27
N PRO A 697 -35.30 3.83 -19.58
CA PRO A 697 -36.18 2.76 -20.04
C PRO A 697 -35.70 1.40 -19.53
N VAL A 698 -36.66 0.54 -19.22
CA VAL A 698 -36.44 -0.85 -18.82
C VAL A 698 -37.30 -1.72 -19.71
N PHE A 699 -36.72 -2.79 -20.23
CA PHE A 699 -37.33 -3.68 -21.21
C PHE A 699 -37.66 -5.02 -20.56
N ASP A 700 -38.93 -5.41 -20.57
CA ASP A 700 -39.35 -6.69 -20.01
C ASP A 700 -38.95 -7.85 -20.94
N THR A 701 -38.29 -8.85 -20.38
CA THR A 701 -37.94 -10.09 -21.07
C THR A 701 -38.36 -11.31 -20.22
N PRO A 702 -38.47 -12.51 -20.81
CA PRO A 702 -38.69 -13.74 -20.04
C PRO A 702 -37.60 -14.03 -18.98
N HIS A 703 -36.43 -13.39 -19.10
CA HIS A 703 -35.29 -13.55 -18.19
C HIS A 703 -35.21 -12.45 -17.12
N GLY A 704 -36.13 -11.48 -17.13
CA GLY A 704 -36.16 -10.34 -16.22
C GLY A 704 -36.13 -9.00 -16.93
N ALA A 705 -36.27 -7.93 -16.15
CA ALA A 705 -36.32 -6.58 -16.67
C ALA A 705 -34.90 -6.04 -16.96
N VAL A 706 -34.65 -5.59 -18.18
CA VAL A 706 -33.32 -5.22 -18.70
C VAL A 706 -33.19 -3.71 -18.84
N GLY A 707 -32.18 -3.12 -18.21
CA GLY A 707 -31.69 -1.79 -18.52
C GLY A 707 -30.48 -1.87 -19.45
N ILE A 708 -30.32 -0.87 -20.31
CA ILE A 708 -29.12 -0.73 -21.15
C ILE A 708 -28.48 0.63 -20.91
N GLY A 709 -27.18 0.73 -21.15
CA GLY A 709 -26.46 2.00 -21.24
C GLY A 709 -25.17 1.81 -22.02
N VAL A 710 -24.30 2.81 -22.04
CA VAL A 710 -23.07 2.75 -22.84
C VAL A 710 -21.87 3.28 -22.05
N CYS A 711 -20.81 2.47 -22.01
CA CYS A 711 -19.46 2.83 -21.58
C CYS A 711 -19.41 3.72 -20.34
N TRP A 712 -19.08 5.00 -20.53
CA TRP A 712 -18.89 6.01 -19.48
C TRP A 712 -20.15 6.24 -18.62
N ASP A 713 -21.32 5.73 -19.01
CA ASP A 713 -22.50 5.68 -18.15
C ASP A 713 -22.27 4.83 -16.88
N ARG A 714 -21.41 3.79 -16.90
CA ARG A 714 -21.08 3.00 -15.70
C ARG A 714 -20.29 3.81 -14.66
N HIS A 715 -19.59 4.84 -15.11
CA HIS A 715 -18.84 5.72 -14.22
C HIS A 715 -19.78 6.54 -13.34
N ARG A 716 -20.85 7.12 -13.88
CA ARG A 716 -21.80 7.94 -13.10
C ARG A 716 -22.63 7.09 -12.15
N LEU A 717 -22.44 7.29 -10.84
CA LEU A 717 -23.16 6.58 -9.78
C LEU A 717 -24.69 6.51 -9.98
N PHE A 718 -25.28 7.59 -10.50
CA PHE A 718 -26.73 7.69 -10.59
C PHE A 718 -27.34 6.89 -11.74
N ILE A 719 -26.61 6.60 -12.83
CA ILE A 719 -27.25 6.05 -14.04
C ILE A 719 -27.74 4.63 -13.81
N THR A 720 -26.86 3.71 -13.37
CA THR A 720 -27.28 2.34 -13.01
C THR A 720 -28.29 2.36 -11.87
N ARG A 721 -28.14 3.29 -10.92
CA ARG A 721 -29.09 3.48 -9.83
C ARG A 721 -30.50 3.81 -10.34
N GLU A 722 -30.64 4.73 -11.28
CA GLU A 722 -31.93 5.10 -11.82
C GLU A 722 -32.52 4.00 -12.74
N LEU A 723 -31.70 3.24 -13.46
CA LEU A 723 -32.15 2.03 -14.17
C LEU A 723 -32.73 0.99 -13.18
N ALA A 724 -32.01 0.70 -12.10
CA ALA A 724 -32.49 -0.22 -11.05
C ALA A 724 -33.73 0.32 -10.31
N ARG A 725 -33.80 1.64 -10.08
CA ARG A 725 -35.01 2.29 -9.53
C ARG A 725 -36.22 2.14 -10.45
N SER A 726 -35.98 2.14 -11.75
CA SER A 726 -37.00 1.96 -12.80
C SER A 726 -37.38 0.49 -13.01
N GLY A 727 -36.74 -0.44 -12.30
CA GLY A 727 -37.10 -1.85 -12.28
C GLY A 727 -36.08 -2.80 -12.92
N ALA A 728 -34.97 -2.28 -13.48
CA ALA A 728 -33.95 -3.13 -14.09
C ALA A 728 -33.37 -4.12 -13.07
N GLN A 729 -33.32 -5.38 -13.46
CA GLN A 729 -32.68 -6.49 -12.73
C GLN A 729 -31.40 -6.95 -13.42
N ILE A 730 -31.27 -6.65 -14.72
CA ILE A 730 -30.10 -6.92 -15.55
C ILE A 730 -29.70 -5.60 -16.21
N VAL A 731 -28.41 -5.30 -16.25
CA VAL A 731 -27.85 -4.15 -16.97
C VAL A 731 -26.82 -4.63 -17.99
N LEU A 732 -27.00 -4.25 -19.25
CA LEU A 732 -26.11 -4.61 -20.36
C LEU A 732 -25.50 -3.33 -20.94
N MET A 733 -24.18 -3.31 -21.10
CA MET A 733 -23.48 -2.08 -21.49
C MET A 733 -22.32 -2.36 -22.43
N PRO A 734 -22.43 -2.02 -23.72
CA PRO A 734 -21.28 -1.90 -24.62
C PRO A 734 -20.26 -0.90 -24.05
N ALA A 735 -18.98 -1.13 -24.29
CA ALA A 735 -17.92 -0.21 -23.89
C ALA A 735 -16.73 -0.22 -24.86
N ASP A 736 -16.07 0.92 -24.99
CA ASP A 736 -14.78 1.10 -25.62
C ASP A 736 -13.75 1.39 -24.52
N ASP A 737 -12.73 0.54 -24.47
CA ASP A 737 -11.62 0.65 -23.52
C ASP A 737 -10.28 0.77 -24.26
N ASP A 738 -10.30 1.09 -25.57
CA ASP A 738 -9.09 1.17 -26.42
C ASP A 738 -8.36 2.52 -26.32
N PHE A 739 -7.50 2.63 -25.31
CA PHE A 739 -6.53 3.72 -25.17
C PHE A 739 -5.19 3.38 -25.85
N GLY A 740 -5.24 3.01 -27.13
CA GLY A 740 -4.04 2.60 -27.88
C GLY A 740 -3.44 1.29 -27.36
N ALA A 741 -4.29 0.30 -27.10
CA ALA A 741 -3.92 -1.00 -26.52
C ALA A 741 -3.28 -0.93 -25.12
N ASN A 742 -3.49 0.15 -24.36
CA ASN A 742 -2.95 0.28 -23.01
C ASN A 742 -3.59 -0.73 -22.03
N PRO A 743 -2.81 -1.65 -21.40
CA PRO A 743 -3.35 -2.65 -20.50
C PRO A 743 -3.60 -2.15 -19.05
N TRP A 744 -3.21 -0.93 -18.72
CA TRP A 744 -3.23 -0.37 -17.35
C TRP A 744 -4.50 0.41 -17.02
N PHE A 745 -5.38 0.67 -17.98
CA PHE A 745 -6.65 1.33 -17.74
C PHE A 745 -7.84 0.37 -17.57
N PRO A 746 -8.00 -0.68 -18.42
CA PRO A 746 -9.27 -1.42 -18.50
C PRO A 746 -9.75 -2.03 -17.17
N SER A 747 -8.84 -2.51 -16.32
CA SER A 747 -9.20 -3.08 -15.01
C SER A 747 -9.86 -2.07 -14.07
N TYR A 748 -9.47 -0.79 -14.13
CA TYR A 748 -10.13 0.26 -13.36
C TYR A 748 -11.55 0.50 -13.87
N HIS A 749 -11.77 0.44 -15.19
CA HIS A 749 -13.09 0.66 -15.77
C HIS A 749 -14.03 -0.53 -15.56
N ALA A 750 -13.53 -1.76 -15.74
CA ALA A 750 -14.26 -2.98 -15.41
C ALA A 750 -14.68 -3.05 -13.93
N SER A 751 -13.86 -2.54 -13.01
CA SER A 751 -14.24 -2.49 -11.60
C SER A 751 -15.51 -1.65 -11.31
N ASP A 752 -15.85 -0.67 -12.17
CA ASP A 752 -17.10 0.08 -12.01
C ASP A 752 -18.32 -0.82 -12.23
N VAL A 753 -18.26 -1.77 -13.17
CA VAL A 753 -19.32 -2.75 -13.40
C VAL A 753 -19.64 -3.55 -12.13
N VAL A 754 -18.59 -4.01 -11.44
CA VAL A 754 -18.75 -4.76 -10.19
C VAL A 754 -19.39 -3.91 -9.09
N PHE A 755 -18.96 -2.66 -8.98
CA PHE A 755 -19.49 -1.73 -7.98
C PHE A 755 -20.97 -1.44 -8.26
N ARG A 756 -21.29 -1.09 -9.51
CA ARG A 756 -22.65 -0.79 -9.96
C ARG A 756 -23.59 -1.98 -9.77
N ALA A 757 -23.11 -3.21 -10.00
CA ALA A 757 -23.86 -4.44 -9.75
C ALA A 757 -24.25 -4.60 -8.27
N VAL A 758 -23.29 -4.46 -7.34
CA VAL A 758 -23.53 -4.67 -5.90
C VAL A 758 -24.32 -3.53 -5.27
N GLU A 759 -24.03 -2.29 -5.66
CA GLU A 759 -24.75 -1.09 -5.22
C GLU A 759 -26.25 -1.22 -5.50
N ASN A 760 -26.61 -1.83 -6.64
CA ASN A 760 -27.98 -1.85 -7.14
C ASN A 760 -28.67 -3.21 -7.15
N ARG A 761 -27.94 -4.30 -6.82
CA ARG A 761 -28.43 -5.70 -6.89
C ARG A 761 -28.94 -6.07 -8.28
N VAL A 762 -28.16 -5.73 -9.29
CA VAL A 762 -28.43 -6.08 -10.68
C VAL A 762 -27.35 -7.02 -11.19
N ALA A 763 -27.72 -7.97 -12.05
CA ALA A 763 -26.74 -8.63 -12.88
C ALA A 763 -26.20 -7.62 -13.89
N PHE A 764 -24.92 -7.66 -14.21
CA PHE A 764 -24.29 -6.67 -15.09
C PHE A 764 -23.32 -7.37 -16.04
N ALA A 765 -23.47 -7.15 -17.34
CA ALA A 765 -22.48 -7.56 -18.34
C ALA A 765 -22.02 -6.38 -19.21
N THR A 766 -20.76 -6.43 -19.62
CA THR A 766 -20.17 -5.46 -20.54
C THR A 766 -19.30 -6.19 -21.56
N GLY A 767 -19.54 -5.93 -22.85
CA GLY A 767 -18.62 -6.25 -23.93
C GLY A 767 -17.72 -5.05 -24.19
N THR A 768 -16.45 -5.28 -24.52
CA THR A 768 -15.44 -4.23 -24.63
C THR A 768 -14.66 -4.35 -25.92
N THR A 769 -14.27 -3.25 -26.57
CA THR A 769 -13.47 -3.31 -27.82
C THR A 769 -12.14 -4.05 -27.60
N SER A 770 -11.40 -3.65 -26.57
CA SER A 770 -10.08 -4.21 -26.23
C SER A 770 -9.85 -4.41 -24.73
N GLY A 771 -10.80 -3.99 -23.90
CA GLY A 771 -10.72 -4.05 -22.45
C GLY A 771 -11.08 -5.41 -21.84
N LEU A 772 -11.46 -5.37 -20.56
CA LEU A 772 -11.97 -6.53 -19.85
C LEU A 772 -13.48 -6.64 -20.03
N SER A 773 -13.90 -7.49 -20.96
CA SER A 773 -15.27 -8.01 -20.96
C SER A 773 -15.53 -8.77 -19.68
N VAL A 774 -16.63 -8.46 -18.99
CA VAL A 774 -16.98 -9.10 -17.71
C VAL A 774 -18.48 -9.35 -17.60
N VAL A 775 -18.81 -10.46 -16.95
CA VAL A 775 -20.17 -10.79 -16.50
C VAL A 775 -20.15 -10.90 -14.98
N VAL A 776 -21.01 -10.12 -14.33
CA VAL A 776 -21.03 -9.95 -12.87
C VAL A 776 -22.43 -10.20 -12.34
N ASP A 777 -22.50 -10.98 -11.26
CA ASP A 777 -23.77 -11.25 -10.59
C ASP A 777 -24.21 -10.10 -9.64
N PRO A 778 -25.45 -10.11 -9.13
CA PRO A 778 -25.96 -9.07 -8.21
C PRO A 778 -25.21 -8.92 -6.87
N TYR A 779 -24.26 -9.81 -6.58
CA TYR A 779 -23.46 -9.83 -5.35
C TYR A 779 -22.00 -9.46 -5.62
N GLY A 780 -21.65 -9.10 -6.86
CA GLY A 780 -20.30 -8.67 -7.24
C GLY A 780 -19.33 -9.82 -7.49
N ARG A 781 -19.84 -11.04 -7.71
CA ARG A 781 -19.00 -12.14 -8.19
C ARG A 781 -18.83 -11.99 -9.70
N ILE A 782 -17.59 -11.88 -10.15
CA ILE A 782 -17.25 -11.97 -11.57
C ILE A 782 -17.38 -13.45 -11.96
N VAL A 783 -18.42 -13.77 -12.74
CA VAL A 783 -18.73 -15.16 -13.14
C VAL A 783 -18.09 -15.55 -14.47
N ALA A 784 -17.75 -14.56 -15.28
CA ALA A 784 -16.93 -14.73 -16.48
C ALA A 784 -16.13 -13.44 -16.74
N GLU A 785 -14.91 -13.60 -17.25
CA GLU A 785 -13.96 -12.51 -17.49
C GLU A 785 -13.08 -12.84 -18.69
N GLY A 786 -12.90 -11.87 -19.58
CA GLY A 786 -12.03 -11.96 -20.75
C GLY A 786 -10.61 -11.50 -20.46
N SER A 787 -9.76 -11.48 -21.48
CA SER A 787 -8.41 -10.91 -21.41
C SER A 787 -8.37 -9.54 -22.10
N ILE A 788 -7.49 -8.66 -21.62
CA ILE A 788 -7.21 -7.37 -22.27
C ILE A 788 -6.43 -7.62 -23.56
N ASN A 789 -6.77 -6.89 -24.63
CA ASN A 789 -6.16 -6.98 -25.95
C ASN A 789 -6.20 -8.40 -26.56
N GLU A 790 -7.24 -9.18 -26.27
CA GLU A 790 -7.45 -10.51 -26.84
C GLU A 790 -8.88 -10.65 -27.36
N ARG A 791 -9.03 -10.93 -28.65
CA ARG A 791 -10.35 -11.16 -29.27
C ARG A 791 -10.95 -12.45 -28.72
N GLY A 792 -12.20 -12.40 -28.27
CA GLY A 792 -12.88 -13.56 -27.73
C GLY A 792 -14.30 -13.29 -27.27
N VAL A 793 -14.95 -14.35 -26.80
CA VAL A 793 -16.27 -14.30 -26.18
C VAL A 793 -16.22 -15.03 -24.85
N ILE A 794 -16.82 -14.42 -23.84
CA ILE A 794 -17.02 -15.03 -22.53
C ILE A 794 -18.50 -15.24 -22.28
N ALA A 795 -18.86 -16.26 -21.51
CA ALA A 795 -20.22 -16.52 -21.08
C ALA A 795 -20.25 -16.92 -19.61
N GLY A 796 -21.16 -16.31 -18.85
CA GLY A 796 -21.29 -16.53 -17.41
C GLY A 796 -22.75 -16.67 -17.00
N GLU A 797 -23.00 -17.53 -16.02
CA GLU A 797 -24.32 -17.72 -15.43
C GLU A 797 -24.57 -16.73 -14.28
N VAL A 798 -25.67 -16.00 -14.38
CA VAL A 798 -26.15 -15.04 -13.37
C VAL A 798 -27.59 -15.33 -12.98
N PHE A 799 -28.14 -14.53 -12.06
CA PHE A 799 -29.53 -14.61 -11.63
C PHE A 799 -30.03 -13.21 -11.30
N THR A 800 -31.35 -13.04 -11.25
CA THR A 800 -31.98 -11.78 -10.85
C THR A 800 -32.36 -11.80 -9.37
N VAL A 801 -32.37 -10.62 -8.75
CA VAL A 801 -32.78 -10.44 -7.35
C VAL A 801 -34.00 -9.51 -7.32
N PRO A 802 -35.07 -9.85 -6.57
CA PRO A 802 -36.18 -8.94 -6.39
C PRO A 802 -35.85 -7.85 -5.37
N GLY A 803 -36.35 -6.64 -5.61
CA GLY A 803 -36.26 -5.52 -4.67
C GLY A 803 -35.07 -4.59 -4.92
N GLN A 804 -34.95 -3.57 -4.08
CA GLN A 804 -33.96 -2.50 -4.22
C GLN A 804 -33.15 -2.38 -2.94
N THR A 805 -31.86 -2.06 -3.08
CA THR A 805 -30.99 -1.80 -1.94
C THR A 805 -31.34 -0.49 -1.24
N LEU A 806 -30.77 -0.29 -0.05
CA LEU A 806 -30.87 1.00 0.61
C LEU A 806 -30.19 2.10 -0.23
N TYR A 807 -29.04 1.79 -0.84
CA TYR A 807 -28.34 2.69 -1.73
C TYR A 807 -29.19 3.08 -2.95
N THR A 808 -29.84 2.12 -3.61
CA THR A 808 -30.72 2.40 -4.75
C THR A 808 -31.86 3.34 -4.37
N ARG A 809 -32.46 3.14 -3.19
CA ARG A 809 -33.59 3.94 -2.70
C ARG A 809 -33.21 5.35 -2.24
N ARG A 810 -32.08 5.49 -1.52
CA ARG A 810 -31.68 6.74 -0.84
C ARG A 810 -30.55 7.48 -1.53
N GLY A 811 -29.94 6.89 -2.54
CA GLY A 811 -28.79 7.45 -3.25
C GLY A 811 -27.58 7.61 -2.34
N ASP A 812 -26.83 8.69 -2.55
CA ASP A 812 -25.51 8.90 -1.97
C ASP A 812 -25.53 9.45 -0.53
N TRP A 813 -26.52 9.02 0.27
CA TRP A 813 -26.77 9.54 1.63
C TRP A 813 -25.55 9.45 2.54
N PHE A 814 -24.81 8.34 2.51
CA PHE A 814 -23.66 8.14 3.38
C PHE A 814 -22.50 9.06 3.00
N GLY A 815 -22.30 9.31 1.70
CA GLY A 815 -21.34 10.30 1.21
C GLY A 815 -21.62 11.70 1.79
N TRP A 816 -22.88 12.14 1.76
CA TRP A 816 -23.29 13.40 2.38
C TRP A 816 -23.09 13.42 3.91
N VAL A 817 -23.34 12.31 4.61
CA VAL A 817 -23.04 12.18 6.04
C VAL A 817 -21.54 12.36 6.30
N MET A 818 -20.66 11.79 5.47
CA MET A 818 -19.21 11.97 5.60
C MET A 818 -18.80 13.43 5.38
N VAL A 819 -19.40 14.13 4.42
CA VAL A 819 -19.14 15.56 4.18
C VAL A 819 -19.55 16.41 5.39
N VAL A 820 -20.74 16.17 5.94
CA VAL A 820 -21.19 16.87 7.16
C VAL A 820 -20.28 16.54 8.34
N ALA A 821 -19.90 15.27 8.51
CA ALA A 821 -18.99 14.85 9.58
C ALA A 821 -17.62 15.53 9.44
N LEU A 822 -17.07 15.65 8.23
CA LEU A 822 -15.82 16.37 7.99
C LEU A 822 -15.93 17.86 8.35
N ALA A 823 -17.04 18.51 7.98
CA ALA A 823 -17.29 19.91 8.34
C ALA A 823 -17.39 20.10 9.87
N VAL A 824 -18.07 19.18 10.57
CA VAL A 824 -18.16 19.19 12.03
C VAL A 824 -16.77 19.00 12.65
N LEU A 825 -15.99 18.03 12.19
CA LEU A 825 -14.62 17.79 12.68
C LEU A 825 -13.70 18.99 12.46
N ALA A 826 -13.80 19.67 11.31
CA ALA A 826 -13.02 20.87 11.02
C ALA A 826 -13.42 22.06 11.90
N GLY A 827 -14.70 22.12 12.32
CA GLY A 827 -15.25 23.16 13.20
C GLY A 827 -14.95 22.96 14.69
N VAL A 828 -14.45 21.80 15.11
CA VAL A 828 -14.01 21.58 16.51
C VAL A 828 -12.77 22.45 16.77
N THR A 829 -12.93 23.48 17.59
CA THR A 829 -11.83 24.29 18.11
C THR A 829 -11.13 23.58 19.26
N ASP A 830 -9.83 23.85 19.44
CA ASP A 830 -8.97 23.19 20.42
C ASP A 830 -9.66 23.06 21.78
N VAL A 831 -9.94 21.82 22.20
CA VAL A 831 -10.42 21.55 23.56
C VAL A 831 -9.28 21.92 24.51
N PRO A 832 -9.43 22.89 25.42
CA PRO A 832 -8.36 23.36 26.27
C PRO A 832 -7.68 22.20 27.02
N GLU A 833 -6.36 22.27 27.18
CA GLU A 833 -5.62 21.42 28.12
C GLU A 833 -6.19 21.67 29.52
N ILE A 834 -6.98 20.72 30.04
CA ILE A 834 -7.15 20.61 31.48
C ILE A 834 -5.91 19.86 31.95
N ARG A 835 -4.99 20.62 32.55
CA ARG A 835 -3.69 20.18 33.10
C ARG A 835 -3.80 18.96 33.99
#